data_AF-G7PM48-F1
#
_entry.id   AF-G7PM48-F1
#
_cell.length_a   1.000
_cell.length_b   1.000
_cell.length_c   1.000
_cell.angle_alpha   90.00
_cell.angle_beta   90.00
_cell.angle_gamma   90.00
#
_symmetry.space_group_name_H-M   'P 1'
#
loop_
_entity.id
_entity.type
_entity.pdbx_description
1 polymer ?
#
loop_
_entity_poly.entity_id
_entity_poly.type
_entity_poly.pdbx_seq_one_letter_code
_entity_poly.pdbx_strand_id
1 'polypeptide(L)'
;MVVFNGLLKIKICEAVSLKPTAWSLRHAVGPRPQTFLLDPYIALNVDDSRIGQTATKQKTNSPAWHDEFVTDVCNGRKIELAVFHDAPIGYDDFVANCTIQFEELLQNGSRHFEDWIDLEPEGRVYVIIDLSGSSGEAPKDNEERVFRERMRPRKRQGAVRRRVHQVNGHKFMATYLRQPTYCSHCRDFIWGVIGKQGYQCQVCTCVVHKRCHELIITKCAGLKKQETPDQVGSQRFSVNMPHKFGIHNYKVPTFCDHCGSLLWGLLRQGLQCKVCKMNVHRRCETNVAPNCGVDARGIAKVLADLGVTPDKITNSGQRRKKLIAGAESPQPASGSSPSEEDRSKSAPTSPCDQEIKELENNIRKALSFDNRGEEHRSASSPDGQLSPGENGEVRQGQAKRLGLDEFNFIKVLGKGSFGKVMLAELKGKDEVYAVKVLKKDVILQDDDVDCTMTEKRILALARKHPYLTQLYCCFQTKDRLFFVMEYVNGGDLMFQIQRSRKFDEPRSRFYAAEVTSALMFLHQHGVIYRDLKLDNILLDAEGHCKLADFGMCKEGILNGVTTTTFCGTPDYIAPENPHKRLGCVASQNGEDAIKQHPFFKEIDWVLLEQKKIKPPFKPRIKTKRDVNNFDQDFTREEPVLTLVDEAIVKQINQEEFKGFSYFGEDLMP
;
A
#
# COMPACT_ATOMS: atom_id res chain seq x y z
N MET A 1 -22.52 -15.46 15.48
CA MET A 1 -21.37 -15.14 16.36
C MET A 1 -21.90 -14.18 17.40
N VAL A 2 -21.50 -14.34 18.66
CA VAL A 2 -21.93 -13.44 19.74
C VAL A 2 -21.19 -12.11 19.60
N VAL A 3 -21.89 -11.01 19.79
CA VAL A 3 -21.31 -9.65 19.82
C VAL A 3 -21.69 -8.94 21.11
N PHE A 4 -20.81 -8.06 21.58
CA PHE A 4 -21.04 -7.20 22.74
C PHE A 4 -21.43 -5.78 22.32
N ASN A 5 -22.47 -5.26 22.96
CA ASN A 5 -22.92 -3.88 22.83
C ASN A 5 -23.06 -3.26 24.23
N GLY A 6 -22.27 -2.24 24.53
CA GLY A 6 -22.31 -1.55 25.82
C GLY A 6 -20.96 -0.95 26.23
N LEU A 7 -20.83 -0.59 27.50
CA LEU A 7 -19.62 0.01 28.04
C LEU A 7 -18.61 -1.09 28.42
N LEU A 8 -17.40 -0.97 27.91
CA LEU A 8 -16.21 -1.69 28.35
C LEU A 8 -15.41 -0.77 29.27
N LYS A 9 -15.17 -1.22 30.50
CA LYS A 9 -14.19 -0.65 31.40
C LYS A 9 -13.09 -1.69 31.63
N ILE A 10 -11.85 -1.33 31.34
CA ILE A 10 -10.70 -2.22 31.51
C ILE A 10 -9.56 -1.50 32.20
N LYS A 11 -9.04 -2.09 33.27
CA LYS A 11 -7.85 -1.67 33.97
C LYS A 11 -6.71 -2.63 33.67
N ILE A 12 -5.62 -2.09 33.15
CA ILE A 12 -4.38 -2.83 32.87
C ILE A 12 -3.45 -2.61 34.05
N CYS A 13 -3.34 -3.60 34.93
CA CYS A 13 -2.63 -3.46 36.20
C CYS A 13 -1.12 -3.61 36.02
N GLU A 14 -0.65 -4.81 35.71
CA GLU A 14 0.76 -5.12 35.57
C GLU A 14 0.99 -6.29 34.60
N ALA A 15 2.21 -6.42 34.11
CA ALA A 15 2.65 -7.60 33.40
C ALA A 15 3.91 -8.16 34.05
N VAL A 16 4.13 -9.46 33.92
CA VAL A 16 5.30 -10.16 34.46
C VAL A 16 5.90 -11.08 33.43
N SER A 17 7.21 -11.33 33.56
CA SER A 17 7.95 -12.30 32.75
C SER A 17 7.92 -12.01 31.24
N LEU A 18 7.82 -10.73 30.85
CA LEU A 18 7.96 -10.33 29.45
C LEU A 18 9.38 -10.66 28.96
N LYS A 19 9.50 -11.05 27.69
CA LYS A 19 10.81 -11.28 27.07
C LYS A 19 10.90 -10.62 25.71
N PRO A 20 12.09 -10.10 25.34
CA PRO A 20 12.31 -9.59 23.99
C PRO A 20 12.13 -10.72 22.98
N THR A 21 11.54 -10.39 21.83
CA THR A 21 11.44 -11.34 20.72
C THR A 21 12.78 -11.50 20.00
N ALA A 22 12.91 -12.55 19.18
CA ALA A 22 14.09 -12.73 18.35
C ALA A 22 14.34 -11.52 17.42
N TRP A 23 13.26 -10.83 17.01
CA TRP A 23 13.35 -9.59 16.28
C TRP A 23 13.94 -8.46 17.15
N SER A 24 13.44 -8.22 18.36
CA SER A 24 13.97 -7.18 19.26
C SER A 24 15.48 -7.34 19.53
N LEU A 25 15.96 -8.58 19.59
CA LEU A 25 17.38 -8.89 19.85
C LEU A 25 18.29 -8.76 18.63
N ARG A 26 17.76 -8.45 17.43
CA ARG A 26 18.52 -8.50 16.16
C ARG A 26 19.75 -7.59 16.10
N HIS A 27 19.76 -6.50 16.88
CA HIS A 27 20.84 -5.51 16.95
C HIS A 27 21.57 -5.48 18.30
N ALA A 28 21.21 -6.37 19.24
CA ALA A 28 21.85 -6.40 20.55
C ALA A 28 23.29 -6.93 20.43
N VAL A 29 24.27 -6.11 20.79
CA VAL A 29 25.69 -6.47 20.87
C VAL A 29 26.06 -6.51 22.35
N GLY A 30 26.05 -7.68 22.98
CA GLY A 30 26.27 -7.81 24.43
C GLY A 30 25.81 -9.16 25.01
N PRO A 31 26.06 -9.43 26.32
CA PRO A 31 25.88 -10.75 26.89
C PRO A 31 24.40 -11.15 26.99
N ARG A 32 24.18 -12.48 26.93
CA ARG A 32 22.96 -13.31 26.99
C ARG A 32 21.57 -12.61 26.96
N PRO A 33 20.62 -13.08 26.13
CA PRO A 33 19.25 -12.53 26.01
C PRO A 33 18.44 -12.43 27.31
N GLN A 34 18.87 -13.11 28.38
CA GLN A 34 18.20 -13.12 29.69
C GLN A 34 18.35 -11.80 30.48
N THR A 35 19.31 -10.93 30.13
CA THR A 35 19.55 -9.64 30.84
C THR A 35 19.01 -8.42 30.09
N PHE A 36 18.36 -8.61 28.94
CA PHE A 36 17.79 -7.51 28.16
C PHE A 36 16.52 -7.00 28.87
N LEU A 37 16.49 -5.69 29.15
CA LEU A 37 15.36 -5.02 29.79
C LEU A 37 14.61 -4.22 28.74
N LEU A 38 13.28 -4.35 28.76
CA LEU A 38 12.38 -3.68 27.83
C LEU A 38 11.97 -2.31 28.35
N ASP A 39 11.50 -1.47 27.44
CA ASP A 39 10.72 -0.27 27.76
C ASP A 39 9.23 -0.52 27.38
N PRO A 40 8.47 -1.32 28.16
CA PRO A 40 7.17 -1.82 27.72
C PRO A 40 6.01 -0.83 27.88
N TYR A 41 5.09 -0.84 26.90
CA TYR A 41 3.71 -0.36 27.04
C TYR A 41 2.72 -1.33 26.38
N ILE A 42 1.44 -1.23 26.73
CA ILE A 42 0.36 -2.04 26.16
C ILE A 42 -0.56 -1.17 25.32
N ALA A 43 -0.80 -1.59 24.09
CA ALA A 43 -1.85 -1.09 23.22
C ALA A 43 -3.14 -1.90 23.45
N LEU A 44 -4.24 -1.20 23.73
CA LEU A 44 -5.57 -1.79 23.88
C LEU A 44 -6.39 -1.55 22.60
N ASN A 45 -6.85 -2.63 21.98
CA ASN A 45 -7.76 -2.59 20.83
C ASN A 45 -9.06 -3.35 21.15
N VAL A 46 -10.15 -2.89 20.56
CA VAL A 46 -11.40 -3.66 20.43
C VAL A 46 -11.61 -3.91 18.94
N ASP A 47 -11.66 -5.19 18.56
CA ASP A 47 -11.59 -5.65 17.18
C ASP A 47 -10.41 -5.02 16.42
N ASP A 48 -10.70 -4.13 15.46
CA ASP A 48 -9.72 -3.41 14.65
C ASP A 48 -9.49 -1.96 15.11
N SER A 49 -10.15 -1.53 16.19
CA SER A 49 -10.15 -0.13 16.66
C SER A 49 -9.27 0.05 17.89
N ARG A 50 -8.34 1.01 17.83
CA ARG A 50 -7.49 1.38 18.98
C ARG A 50 -8.29 2.17 20.00
N ILE A 51 -8.34 1.68 21.24
CA ILE A 51 -9.00 2.35 22.36
C ILE A 51 -8.02 3.26 23.09
N GLY A 52 -6.81 2.78 23.34
CA GLY A 52 -5.81 3.53 24.10
C GLY A 52 -4.48 2.80 24.22
N GLN A 53 -3.58 3.35 25.03
CA GLN A 53 -2.35 2.70 25.42
C GLN A 53 -1.93 3.11 26.83
N THR A 54 -1.20 2.22 27.50
CA THR A 54 -0.58 2.52 28.79
C THR A 54 0.64 3.42 28.63
N ALA A 55 1.11 4.00 29.74
CA ALA A 55 2.39 4.71 29.75
C ALA A 55 3.58 3.76 29.54
N THR A 56 4.61 4.20 28.82
CA THR A 56 5.86 3.43 28.71
C THR A 56 6.54 3.33 30.09
N LYS A 57 6.86 2.12 30.52
CA LYS A 57 7.71 1.86 31.70
C LYS A 57 9.11 1.56 31.23
N GLN A 58 10.12 2.16 31.85
CA GLN A 58 11.50 2.01 31.38
C GLN A 58 12.22 0.83 32.06
N LYS A 59 13.06 0.14 31.30
CA LYS A 59 14.04 -0.86 31.74
C LYS A 59 13.46 -1.93 32.68
N THR A 60 12.35 -2.55 32.28
CA THR A 60 11.72 -3.63 33.06
C THR A 60 11.07 -4.69 32.18
N ASN A 61 11.11 -5.94 32.65
CA ASN A 61 10.39 -7.07 32.07
C ASN A 61 9.13 -7.43 32.88
N SER A 62 8.86 -6.67 33.96
CA SER A 62 7.69 -6.80 34.82
C SER A 62 7.12 -5.41 35.16
N PRO A 63 6.52 -4.71 34.18
CA PRO A 63 5.97 -3.37 34.37
C PRO A 63 4.65 -3.35 35.16
N ALA A 64 4.46 -2.29 35.96
CA ALA A 64 3.18 -1.96 36.61
C ALA A 64 2.66 -0.59 36.09
N TRP A 65 1.45 -0.58 35.54
CA TRP A 65 0.80 0.58 34.91
C TRP A 65 -0.36 1.10 35.76
N HIS A 66 -1.31 0.23 36.08
CA HIS A 66 -2.60 0.57 36.70
C HIS A 66 -3.45 1.59 35.91
N ASP A 67 -3.25 1.65 34.59
CA ASP A 67 -4.00 2.53 33.69
C ASP A 67 -5.40 1.97 33.44
N GLU A 68 -6.41 2.85 33.42
CA GLU A 68 -7.82 2.49 33.22
C GLU A 68 -8.36 3.12 31.93
N PHE A 69 -9.09 2.31 31.15
CA PHE A 69 -9.72 2.71 29.89
C PHE A 69 -11.22 2.44 29.96
N VAL A 70 -12.01 3.39 29.48
CA VAL A 70 -13.48 3.28 29.42
C VAL A 70 -13.92 3.64 28.01
N THR A 71 -14.71 2.77 27.37
CA THR A 71 -15.15 2.97 25.99
C THR A 71 -16.50 2.32 25.71
N ASP A 72 -17.33 2.96 24.89
CA ASP A 72 -18.54 2.36 24.33
C ASP A 72 -18.18 1.42 23.17
N VAL A 73 -18.64 0.18 23.26
CA VAL A 73 -18.41 -0.87 22.27
C VAL A 73 -19.72 -1.16 21.55
N CYS A 74 -19.67 -1.11 20.22
CA CYS A 74 -20.77 -1.51 19.35
C CYS A 74 -20.33 -2.70 18.48
N ASN A 75 -21.09 -3.79 18.52
CA ASN A 75 -20.84 -5.03 17.80
C ASN A 75 -19.44 -5.63 18.03
N GLY A 76 -18.89 -5.45 19.24
CA GLY A 76 -17.55 -5.88 19.60
C GLY A 76 -17.43 -7.40 19.66
N ARG A 77 -16.35 -7.96 19.09
CA ARG A 77 -16.11 -9.42 19.10
C ARG A 77 -14.95 -9.82 20.01
N LYS A 78 -13.86 -9.04 20.00
CA LYS A 78 -12.66 -9.34 20.78
C LYS A 78 -11.98 -8.09 21.35
N ILE A 79 -11.27 -8.28 22.45
CA ILE A 79 -10.30 -7.34 23.01
C ILE A 79 -8.90 -7.86 22.67
N GLU A 80 -8.01 -7.00 22.19
CA GLU A 80 -6.60 -7.32 22.01
C GLU A 80 -5.74 -6.42 22.90
N LEU A 81 -4.82 -7.05 23.63
CA LEU A 81 -3.76 -6.38 24.39
C LEU A 81 -2.44 -6.73 23.74
N ALA A 82 -1.77 -5.75 23.13
CA ALA A 82 -0.49 -5.93 22.47
C ALA A 82 0.61 -5.14 23.18
N VAL A 83 1.63 -5.85 23.66
CA VAL A 83 2.79 -5.32 24.36
C VAL A 83 3.89 -4.95 23.36
N PHE A 84 4.44 -3.75 23.49
CA PHE A 84 5.51 -3.22 22.65
C PHE A 84 6.66 -2.70 23.50
N HIS A 85 7.88 -2.78 22.95
CA HIS A 85 9.07 -2.13 23.47
C HIS A 85 9.28 -0.79 22.76
N ASP A 86 9.22 0.30 23.52
CA ASP A 86 9.49 1.65 23.04
C ASP A 86 10.95 1.78 22.60
N ALA A 87 11.17 2.09 21.32
CA ALA A 87 12.49 2.11 20.71
C ALA A 87 12.87 3.56 20.37
N PRO A 88 14.05 4.08 20.78
CA PRO A 88 14.44 5.48 20.54
C PRO A 88 14.49 5.90 19.07
N ILE A 89 14.72 4.95 18.17
CA ILE A 89 14.85 5.18 16.73
C ILE A 89 14.13 4.05 15.98
N GLY A 90 13.14 4.39 15.17
CA GLY A 90 12.42 3.45 14.31
C GLY A 90 11.03 3.09 14.82
N TYR A 91 10.65 1.82 14.71
CA TYR A 91 9.36 1.32 15.18
C TYR A 91 9.54 0.52 16.46
N ASP A 92 8.61 0.68 17.39
CA ASP A 92 8.53 -0.08 18.63
C ASP A 92 8.39 -1.56 18.32
N ASP A 93 9.24 -2.38 18.93
CA ASP A 93 9.32 -3.79 18.64
C ASP A 93 8.20 -4.53 19.39
N PHE A 94 7.49 -5.44 18.69
CA PHE A 94 6.51 -6.30 19.34
C PHE A 94 7.17 -7.21 20.37
N VAL A 95 6.54 -7.33 21.53
CA VAL A 95 6.97 -8.18 22.64
C VAL A 95 6.06 -9.39 22.74
N ALA A 96 4.78 -9.17 23.00
CA ALA A 96 3.79 -10.23 23.16
C ALA A 96 2.36 -9.69 22.98
N ASN A 97 1.36 -10.54 22.78
CA ASN A 97 -0.05 -10.14 22.84
C ASN A 97 -0.96 -11.24 23.39
N CYS A 98 -2.16 -10.84 23.81
CA CYS A 98 -3.27 -11.75 24.04
C CYS A 98 -4.53 -11.22 23.34
N THR A 99 -5.46 -12.12 23.06
CA THR A 99 -6.79 -11.80 22.54
C THR A 99 -7.82 -12.47 23.43
N ILE A 100 -8.82 -11.70 23.83
CA ILE A 100 -9.91 -12.15 24.70
C ILE A 100 -11.19 -12.03 23.89
N GLN A 101 -11.96 -13.10 23.73
CA GLN A 101 -13.26 -12.99 23.06
C GLN A 101 -14.28 -12.42 24.05
N PHE A 102 -15.13 -11.49 23.61
CA PHE A 102 -16.24 -11.05 24.47
C PHE A 102 -17.15 -12.21 24.85
N GLU A 103 -17.31 -13.18 23.94
CA GLU A 103 -18.06 -14.40 24.22
C GLU A 103 -17.53 -15.16 25.45
N GLU A 104 -16.21 -15.24 25.63
CA GLU A 104 -15.58 -15.91 26.79
C GLU A 104 -15.84 -15.14 28.09
N LEU A 105 -15.78 -13.80 28.04
CA LEU A 105 -16.07 -12.95 29.21
C LEU A 105 -17.54 -13.04 29.64
N LEU A 106 -18.45 -13.23 28.67
CA LEU A 106 -19.89 -13.26 28.90
C LEU A 106 -20.42 -14.64 29.31
N GLN A 107 -19.68 -15.73 29.02
CA GLN A 107 -20.11 -17.11 29.29
C GLN A 107 -20.27 -17.44 30.78
N ASN A 108 -19.61 -16.70 31.68
CA ASN A 108 -19.65 -16.97 33.12
C ASN A 108 -20.78 -16.22 33.87
N GLY A 109 -21.62 -15.44 33.18
CA GLY A 109 -22.68 -14.64 33.80
C GLY A 109 -22.21 -13.47 34.67
N SER A 110 -20.92 -13.44 35.03
CA SER A 110 -20.26 -12.30 35.67
C SER A 110 -19.91 -11.25 34.62
N ARG A 111 -20.36 -10.02 34.87
CA ARG A 111 -19.98 -8.82 34.11
C ARG A 111 -18.61 -8.28 34.54
N HIS A 112 -17.98 -8.94 35.50
CA HIS A 112 -16.68 -8.61 36.06
C HIS A 112 -15.71 -9.77 35.83
N PHE A 113 -14.54 -9.47 35.31
CA PHE A 113 -13.44 -10.40 35.11
C PHE A 113 -12.17 -9.80 35.71
N GLU A 114 -11.51 -10.53 36.59
CA GLU A 114 -10.27 -10.13 37.24
C GLU A 114 -9.35 -11.36 37.30
N ASP A 115 -8.35 -11.41 36.45
CA ASP A 115 -7.38 -12.51 36.43
C ASP A 115 -6.10 -12.18 35.65
N TRP A 116 -5.12 -13.06 35.76
CA TRP A 116 -3.94 -13.14 34.90
C TRP A 116 -4.29 -13.77 33.56
N ILE A 117 -3.86 -13.12 32.48
CA ILE A 117 -4.00 -13.61 31.11
C ILE A 117 -2.62 -13.89 30.54
N ASP A 118 -2.45 -15.09 29.99
CA ASP A 118 -1.22 -15.48 29.30
C ASP A 118 -1.02 -14.68 28.01
N LEU A 119 0.20 -14.15 27.84
CA LEU A 119 0.62 -13.46 26.63
C LEU A 119 1.43 -14.41 25.74
N GLU A 120 1.25 -14.31 24.43
CA GLU A 120 2.04 -15.04 23.43
C GLU A 120 3.11 -14.12 22.81
N PRO A 121 4.39 -14.52 22.74
CA PRO A 121 4.92 -15.86 23.01
C PRO A 121 5.25 -16.14 24.49
N GLU A 122 5.52 -15.11 25.30
CA GLU A 122 5.86 -15.26 26.72
C GLU A 122 5.40 -14.06 27.55
N GLY A 123 5.05 -14.32 28.81
CA GLY A 123 4.63 -13.33 29.79
C GLY A 123 3.17 -13.50 30.20
N ARG A 124 2.74 -12.74 31.20
CA ARG A 124 1.33 -12.66 31.62
C ARG A 124 0.97 -11.24 31.97
N VAL A 125 -0.28 -10.85 31.76
CA VAL A 125 -0.81 -9.53 32.13
C VAL A 125 -1.99 -9.70 33.08
N TYR A 126 -2.01 -8.93 34.16
CA TYR A 126 -3.12 -8.87 35.10
C TYR A 126 -4.07 -7.75 34.67
N VAL A 127 -5.34 -8.10 34.45
CA VAL A 127 -6.37 -7.14 34.02
C VAL A 127 -7.64 -7.28 34.84
N ILE A 128 -8.33 -6.15 34.99
CA ILE A 128 -9.67 -6.08 35.57
C ILE A 128 -10.60 -5.52 34.49
N ILE A 129 -11.65 -6.25 34.16
CA ILE A 129 -12.59 -5.92 33.08
C ILE A 129 -14.00 -5.91 33.65
N ASP A 130 -14.69 -4.77 33.49
CA ASP A 130 -16.09 -4.59 33.80
C ASP A 130 -16.88 -4.32 32.52
N LEU A 131 -17.96 -5.07 32.29
CA LEU A 131 -18.83 -4.98 31.14
C LEU A 131 -20.24 -4.56 31.56
N SER A 132 -20.71 -3.40 31.08
CA SER A 132 -22.11 -3.00 31.26
C SER A 132 -22.80 -2.87 29.90
N GLY A 133 -23.58 -3.89 29.53
CA GLY A 133 -24.23 -3.93 28.23
C GLY A 133 -25.11 -5.14 28.02
N SER A 134 -25.34 -5.46 26.75
CA SER A 134 -26.05 -6.65 26.31
C SER A 134 -25.19 -7.45 25.33
N SER A 135 -25.36 -8.78 25.37
CA SER A 135 -24.88 -9.68 24.35
C SER A 135 -26.00 -9.95 23.35
N GLY A 136 -25.67 -9.98 22.06
CA GLY A 136 -26.63 -10.25 21.00
C GLY A 136 -26.07 -11.27 19.99
N GLU A 137 -26.97 -11.92 19.25
CA GLU A 137 -26.57 -12.61 18.03
C GLU A 137 -26.27 -11.57 16.95
N ALA A 138 -25.11 -11.69 16.31
CA ALA A 138 -24.80 -10.86 15.14
C ALA A 138 -25.91 -11.03 14.08
N PRO A 139 -26.45 -9.96 13.50
CA PRO A 139 -27.48 -10.05 12.47
C PRO A 139 -27.00 -10.95 11.32
N LYS A 140 -27.82 -11.93 10.93
CA LYS A 140 -27.61 -12.74 9.73
C LYS A 140 -28.09 -11.93 8.53
N ASP A 141 -27.25 -11.05 7.99
CA ASP A 141 -27.23 -10.64 6.57
C ASP A 141 -26.10 -9.63 6.28
N ASN A 142 -25.41 -9.89 5.16
CA ASN A 142 -24.38 -9.11 4.43
C ASN A 142 -23.47 -8.15 5.21
N GLU A 143 -22.15 -8.40 5.08
CA GLU A 143 -21.03 -7.57 5.57
C GLU A 143 -21.08 -6.09 5.13
N GLU A 144 -21.98 -5.70 4.22
CA GLU A 144 -22.23 -4.33 3.76
C GLU A 144 -22.84 -3.37 4.80
N ARG A 145 -23.62 -3.84 5.78
CA ARG A 145 -24.38 -2.92 6.68
C ARG A 145 -23.58 -2.36 7.87
N VAL A 146 -22.44 -2.97 8.23
CA VAL A 146 -21.60 -2.51 9.36
C VAL A 146 -20.88 -1.19 9.04
N PHE A 147 -20.79 -0.81 7.76
CA PHE A 147 -20.09 0.40 7.34
C PHE A 147 -20.91 1.69 7.55
N ARG A 148 -22.26 1.60 7.59
CA ARG A 148 -23.14 2.78 7.69
C ARG A 148 -23.27 3.36 9.11
N GLU A 149 -23.05 2.56 10.15
CA GLU A 149 -23.25 2.98 11.55
C GLU A 149 -22.00 3.62 12.20
N ARG A 150 -20.85 3.60 11.50
CA ARG A 150 -19.58 4.21 11.98
C ARG A 150 -19.49 5.73 11.83
N MET A 151 -20.53 6.40 11.31
CA MET A 151 -20.59 7.86 11.22
C MET A 151 -21.18 8.49 12.49
N ARG A 152 -20.42 8.51 13.58
CA ARG A 152 -20.54 9.49 14.67
C ARG A 152 -19.30 10.39 14.67
N PRO A 153 -19.36 11.64 15.21
CA PRO A 153 -18.30 12.63 15.04
C PRO A 153 -16.98 12.11 15.62
N ARG A 154 -16.02 11.79 14.75
CA ARG A 154 -14.67 11.38 15.15
C ARG A 154 -13.99 12.54 15.86
N LYS A 155 -13.79 12.42 17.18
CA LYS A 155 -12.65 13.08 17.84
C LYS A 155 -11.38 12.66 17.09
N ARG A 156 -10.45 13.60 16.85
CA ARG A 156 -9.16 13.35 16.20
C ARG A 156 -8.41 12.23 16.93
N GLN A 157 -8.58 10.99 16.48
CA GLN A 157 -7.79 9.86 16.92
C GLN A 157 -6.48 9.89 16.13
N GLY A 158 -5.35 9.97 16.83
CA GLY A 158 -4.02 9.88 16.22
C GLY A 158 -3.91 8.62 15.35
N ALA A 159 -3.10 8.69 14.30
CA ALA A 159 -2.93 7.61 13.33
C ALA A 159 -2.66 6.26 14.04
N VAL A 160 -3.52 5.27 13.79
CA VAL A 160 -3.35 3.89 14.29
C VAL A 160 -2.10 3.30 13.61
N ARG A 161 -0.93 3.41 14.26
CA ARG A 161 0.35 3.13 13.59
C ARG A 161 0.68 1.64 13.43
N ARG A 162 0.02 0.69 14.12
CA ARG A 162 0.52 -0.70 14.23
C ARG A 162 -0.60 -1.72 14.44
N ARG A 163 -0.84 -2.59 13.43
CA ARG A 163 -1.69 -3.79 13.51
C ARG A 163 -0.80 -5.04 13.44
N VAL A 164 -1.06 -6.02 14.30
CA VAL A 164 -0.42 -7.35 14.26
C VAL A 164 -1.34 -8.30 13.52
N HIS A 165 -0.84 -8.92 12.45
CA HIS A 165 -1.57 -9.93 11.69
C HIS A 165 -1.18 -11.31 12.22
N GLN A 166 -2.12 -12.02 12.86
CA GLN A 166 -1.87 -13.35 13.40
C GLN A 166 -2.31 -14.43 12.43
N VAL A 167 -1.36 -15.27 11.98
CA VAL A 167 -1.63 -16.42 11.09
C VAL A 167 -0.87 -17.64 11.60
N ASN A 168 -1.56 -18.73 11.96
CA ASN A 168 -0.93 -19.95 12.51
C ASN A 168 0.11 -19.68 13.62
N GLY A 169 -0.15 -18.68 14.46
CA GLY A 169 0.75 -18.26 15.55
C GLY A 169 1.92 -17.35 15.13
N HIS A 170 2.10 -17.08 13.83
CA HIS A 170 3.00 -16.01 13.39
C HIS A 170 2.37 -14.66 13.70
N LYS A 171 3.14 -13.75 14.32
CA LYS A 171 2.74 -12.36 14.61
C LYS A 171 3.36 -11.46 13.55
N PHE A 172 2.74 -11.41 12.39
CA PHE A 172 3.21 -10.65 11.24
C PHE A 172 2.96 -9.16 11.46
N MET A 173 4.04 -8.39 11.37
CA MET A 173 3.94 -6.95 11.29
C MET A 173 4.49 -6.50 9.94
N ALA A 174 3.76 -5.56 9.35
CA ALA A 174 4.22 -4.89 8.16
C ALA A 174 5.54 -4.16 8.49
N THR A 175 6.61 -4.49 7.77
CA THR A 175 7.98 -4.05 8.06
C THR A 175 8.63 -3.41 6.82
N TYR A 176 9.68 -2.63 7.06
CA TYR A 176 10.54 -2.10 6.01
C TYR A 176 11.78 -2.99 5.88
N LEU A 177 12.01 -3.59 4.71
CA LEU A 177 13.10 -4.52 4.49
C LEU A 177 14.29 -3.73 3.91
N ARG A 178 15.22 -3.33 4.78
CA ARG A 178 16.38 -2.48 4.43
C ARG A 178 17.41 -3.13 3.48
N GLN A 179 17.17 -4.37 3.06
CA GLN A 179 18.06 -5.14 2.19
C GLN A 179 17.23 -5.97 1.21
N PRO A 180 17.79 -6.35 0.05
CA PRO A 180 17.18 -7.30 -0.86
C PRO A 180 16.71 -8.54 -0.09
N THR A 181 15.40 -8.78 -0.09
CA THR A 181 14.77 -9.82 0.75
C THR A 181 13.80 -10.63 -0.10
N TYR A 182 13.88 -11.96 0.03
CA TYR A 182 13.01 -12.90 -0.66
C TYR A 182 11.92 -13.43 0.27
N CYS A 183 10.74 -13.67 -0.28
CA CYS A 183 9.62 -14.22 0.48
C CYS A 183 9.85 -15.69 0.81
N SER A 184 9.68 -16.08 2.08
CA SER A 184 9.84 -17.48 2.52
C SER A 184 8.79 -18.43 1.92
N HIS A 185 7.62 -17.90 1.55
CA HIS A 185 6.55 -18.67 0.93
C HIS A 185 6.78 -18.89 -0.56
N CYS A 186 6.69 -17.83 -1.38
CA CYS A 186 6.75 -17.97 -2.84
C CYS A 186 8.19 -18.06 -3.39
N ARG A 187 9.20 -17.66 -2.59
CA ARG A 187 10.62 -17.53 -2.98
C ARG A 187 10.91 -16.45 -3.99
N ASP A 188 9.92 -15.64 -4.35
CA ASP A 188 10.13 -14.48 -5.20
C ASP A 188 10.64 -13.30 -4.38
N PHE A 189 11.31 -12.40 -5.09
CA PHE A 189 11.79 -11.17 -4.52
C PHE A 189 10.63 -10.33 -3.97
N ILE A 190 10.81 -9.73 -2.81
CA ILE A 190 9.83 -8.80 -2.24
C ILE A 190 10.05 -7.44 -2.90
N TRP A 191 9.42 -7.27 -4.06
CA TRP A 191 9.44 -6.03 -4.84
C TRP A 191 8.49 -4.99 -4.23
N GLY A 192 9.00 -3.79 -4.03
CA GLY A 192 8.24 -2.64 -3.52
C GLY A 192 9.21 -1.54 -3.14
N VAL A 193 9.35 -0.52 -4.00
CA VAL A 193 10.30 0.56 -3.74
C VAL A 193 9.80 1.50 -2.62
N ILE A 194 8.50 1.46 -2.27
CA ILE A 194 7.87 2.39 -1.31
C ILE A 194 6.86 1.65 -0.40
N GLY A 195 6.88 1.96 0.90
CA GLY A 195 5.97 1.39 1.91
C GLY A 195 6.49 0.13 2.61
N LYS A 196 5.66 -0.48 3.46
CA LYS A 196 6.00 -1.72 4.18
C LYS A 196 6.02 -2.88 3.18
N GLN A 197 7.22 -3.25 2.72
CA GLN A 197 7.47 -4.10 1.54
C GLN A 197 6.98 -5.54 1.73
N GLY A 198 6.96 -6.00 2.97
CA GLY A 198 6.49 -7.33 3.32
C GLY A 198 6.07 -7.40 4.78
N TYR A 199 5.54 -8.55 5.15
CA TYR A 199 5.22 -8.86 6.52
C TYR A 199 6.35 -9.67 7.11
N GLN A 200 6.80 -9.26 8.30
CA GLN A 200 7.79 -10.00 9.07
C GLN A 200 7.21 -10.43 10.39
N CYS A 201 7.28 -11.74 10.64
CA CYS A 201 6.90 -12.30 11.92
C CYS A 201 7.90 -11.83 12.97
N GLN A 202 7.40 -11.12 13.98
CA GLN A 202 8.23 -10.56 15.05
C GLN A 202 8.78 -11.65 15.98
N VAL A 203 8.11 -12.80 16.03
CA VAL A 203 8.51 -13.95 16.87
C VAL A 203 9.64 -14.75 16.23
N CYS A 204 9.44 -15.27 15.00
CA CYS A 204 10.41 -16.16 14.35
C CYS A 204 11.29 -15.47 13.28
N THR A 205 11.06 -14.20 12.97
CA THR A 205 11.73 -13.42 11.89
C THR A 205 11.40 -13.83 10.45
N CYS A 206 10.48 -14.78 10.24
CA CYS A 206 10.00 -15.18 8.91
C CYS A 206 9.48 -13.98 8.12
N VAL A 207 9.90 -13.82 6.86
CA VAL A 207 9.47 -12.71 5.99
C VAL A 207 8.68 -13.21 4.80
N VAL A 208 7.54 -12.58 4.53
CA VAL A 208 6.62 -12.92 3.43
C VAL A 208 6.11 -11.66 2.72
N HIS A 209 5.63 -11.78 1.48
CA HIS A 209 4.83 -10.70 0.89
C HIS A 209 3.56 -10.48 1.70
N LYS A 210 3.00 -9.25 1.66
CA LYS A 210 1.68 -8.98 2.24
C LYS A 210 0.63 -9.96 1.70
N ARG A 211 0.61 -10.24 0.39
CA ARG A 211 -0.31 -11.23 -0.22
C ARG A 211 -0.06 -12.69 0.19
N CYS A 212 1.11 -13.01 0.73
CA CYS A 212 1.51 -14.39 1.04
C CYS A 212 1.32 -14.76 2.51
N HIS A 213 1.05 -13.80 3.40
CA HIS A 213 1.03 -14.07 4.84
C HIS A 213 -0.08 -15.03 5.28
N GLU A 214 -1.27 -14.90 4.69
CA GLU A 214 -2.42 -15.79 4.93
C GLU A 214 -2.22 -17.20 4.32
N LEU A 215 -1.26 -17.35 3.40
CA LEU A 215 -0.93 -18.64 2.77
C LEU A 215 0.05 -19.48 3.61
N ILE A 216 0.51 -18.98 4.76
CA ILE A 216 1.42 -19.69 5.64
C ILE A 216 0.64 -20.76 6.42
N ILE A 217 0.81 -22.01 6.00
CA ILE A 217 0.18 -23.19 6.64
C ILE A 217 0.98 -23.73 7.85
N THR A 218 2.24 -23.32 7.99
CA THR A 218 3.12 -23.80 9.07
C THR A 218 2.88 -23.02 10.35
N LYS A 219 2.89 -23.71 11.49
CA LYS A 219 2.90 -23.05 12.81
C LYS A 219 4.22 -22.32 13.05
N CYS A 220 4.15 -21.19 13.74
CA CYS A 220 5.34 -20.43 14.10
C CYS A 220 6.25 -21.23 15.06
N ALA A 221 7.48 -21.51 14.63
CA ALA A 221 8.44 -22.27 15.43
C ALA A 221 8.91 -21.54 16.70
N GLY A 222 8.75 -20.21 16.74
CA GLY A 222 9.10 -19.41 17.91
C GLY A 222 8.02 -19.36 19.01
N LEU A 223 6.87 -20.01 18.79
CA LEU A 223 5.90 -20.27 19.86
C LEU A 223 6.30 -21.55 20.60
N LYS A 224 6.41 -21.48 21.93
CA LYS A 224 6.61 -22.69 22.75
C LYS A 224 5.42 -23.62 22.59
N LYS A 225 5.70 -24.88 22.26
CA LYS A 225 4.70 -25.95 22.33
C LYS A 225 4.33 -26.16 23.81
N GLN A 226 3.18 -25.65 24.26
CA GLN A 226 2.46 -26.35 25.33
C GLN A 226 1.89 -27.63 24.69
N GLU A 227 2.65 -28.72 24.70
CA GLU A 227 2.08 -30.04 24.44
C GLU A 227 1.29 -30.44 25.70
N THR A 228 -0.01 -30.17 25.71
CA THR A 228 -0.92 -30.93 26.56
C THR A 228 -1.10 -32.31 25.93
N PRO A 229 -0.92 -33.43 26.66
CA PRO A 229 -0.85 -34.77 26.06
C PRO A 229 -2.14 -35.28 25.38
N ASP A 230 -3.26 -34.54 25.44
CA ASP A 230 -4.60 -35.11 25.18
C ASP A 230 -5.30 -34.67 23.89
N GLN A 231 -4.60 -34.12 22.88
CA GLN A 231 -5.23 -33.75 21.60
C GLN A 231 -4.63 -34.42 20.37
N VAL A 232 -4.76 -35.76 20.30
CA VAL A 232 -4.51 -36.53 19.07
C VAL A 232 -5.70 -36.46 18.08
N GLY A 233 -6.79 -35.76 18.43
CA GLY A 233 -8.04 -35.75 17.65
C GLY A 233 -8.26 -34.57 16.68
N SER A 234 -7.50 -33.46 16.77
CA SER A 234 -7.81 -32.21 16.04
C SER A 234 -6.77 -31.77 15.01
N GLN A 235 -5.61 -32.43 14.90
CA GLN A 235 -4.51 -31.99 14.03
C GLN A 235 -4.37 -32.85 12.77
N ARG A 236 -5.16 -32.56 11.71
CA ARG A 236 -5.07 -33.30 10.42
C ARG A 236 -3.96 -32.81 9.46
N PHE A 237 -3.15 -31.81 9.82
CA PHE A 237 -2.09 -31.28 8.94
C PHE A 237 -0.77 -30.88 9.66
N SER A 238 -0.50 -31.37 10.87
CA SER A 238 0.78 -31.10 11.54
C SER A 238 1.88 -32.02 10.99
N VAL A 239 2.51 -31.63 9.86
CA VAL A 239 3.71 -32.33 9.39
C VAL A 239 4.89 -31.94 10.29
N ASN A 240 5.45 -32.93 10.99
CA ASN A 240 6.62 -32.79 11.86
C ASN A 240 7.79 -33.60 11.29
N MET A 241 8.34 -33.15 10.17
CA MET A 241 9.53 -33.71 9.55
C MET A 241 10.69 -32.72 9.68
N PRO A 242 11.63 -32.91 10.63
CA PRO A 242 12.69 -31.96 10.89
C PRO A 242 13.69 -31.88 9.73
N HIS A 243 14.26 -30.69 9.53
CA HIS A 243 15.32 -30.49 8.53
C HIS A 243 16.65 -31.07 9.01
N LYS A 244 17.42 -31.66 8.09
CA LYS A 244 18.79 -32.14 8.35
C LYS A 244 19.80 -31.10 7.86
N PHE A 245 19.96 -30.03 8.62
CA PHE A 245 20.87 -28.94 8.31
C PHE A 245 22.35 -29.34 8.50
N GLY A 246 23.22 -28.78 7.67
CA GLY A 246 24.67 -28.88 7.82
C GLY A 246 25.34 -27.62 7.30
N ILE A 247 26.50 -27.29 7.87
CA ILE A 247 27.29 -26.12 7.45
C ILE A 247 27.61 -26.23 5.95
N HIS A 248 27.37 -25.14 5.21
CA HIS A 248 27.58 -25.09 3.77
C HIS A 248 28.40 -23.85 3.37
N ASN A 249 29.24 -24.01 2.35
CA ASN A 249 30.02 -22.95 1.73
C ASN A 249 29.36 -22.56 0.41
N TYR A 250 28.76 -21.38 0.36
CA TYR A 250 28.10 -20.87 -0.84
C TYR A 250 29.12 -20.17 -1.74
N LYS A 251 29.13 -20.52 -3.04
CA LYS A 251 30.04 -19.93 -4.04
C LYS A 251 29.48 -18.68 -4.72
N VAL A 252 28.20 -18.38 -4.50
CA VAL A 252 27.47 -17.24 -5.06
C VAL A 252 26.64 -16.57 -3.95
N PRO A 253 26.31 -15.28 -4.08
CA PRO A 253 25.40 -14.61 -3.14
C PRO A 253 24.10 -15.41 -2.99
N THR A 254 23.86 -15.92 -1.78
CA THR A 254 22.72 -16.80 -1.48
C THR A 254 21.92 -16.20 -0.32
N PHE A 255 20.60 -16.28 -0.40
CA PHE A 255 19.68 -15.73 0.59
C PHE A 255 19.13 -16.83 1.50
N CYS A 256 18.78 -16.43 2.72
CA CYS A 256 18.12 -17.30 3.69
C CYS A 256 16.65 -17.50 3.29
N ASP A 257 16.21 -18.74 3.13
CA ASP A 257 14.83 -19.10 2.77
C ASP A 257 13.81 -18.82 3.89
N HIS A 258 14.25 -18.38 5.07
CA HIS A 258 13.40 -18.09 6.22
C HIS A 258 13.21 -16.60 6.47
N CYS A 259 14.30 -15.87 6.73
CA CYS A 259 14.26 -14.42 6.97
C CYS A 259 14.48 -13.60 5.70
N GLY A 260 14.66 -14.27 4.54
CA GLY A 260 14.84 -13.66 3.23
C GLY A 260 16.16 -12.91 3.01
N SER A 261 16.97 -12.73 4.05
CA SER A 261 18.17 -11.88 4.03
C SER A 261 19.41 -12.63 3.55
N LEU A 262 20.41 -11.89 3.06
CA LEU A 262 21.66 -12.46 2.52
C LEU A 262 22.44 -13.28 3.56
N LEU A 263 22.97 -14.44 3.16
CA LEU A 263 23.92 -15.24 3.94
C LEU A 263 25.32 -14.61 3.81
N TRP A 264 25.69 -13.75 4.77
CA TRP A 264 26.95 -13.00 4.75
C TRP A 264 28.18 -13.88 5.05
N GLY A 265 29.28 -13.63 4.33
CA GLY A 265 30.60 -14.21 4.58
C GLY A 265 31.26 -14.86 3.35
N LEU A 266 32.57 -15.11 3.43
CA LEU A 266 33.35 -15.76 2.37
C LEU A 266 33.32 -17.31 2.47
N LEU A 267 33.18 -17.86 3.68
CA LEU A 267 33.14 -19.29 3.96
C LEU A 267 32.14 -19.57 5.09
N ARG A 268 31.51 -20.75 5.06
CA ARG A 268 30.57 -21.27 6.07
C ARG A 268 29.44 -20.29 6.40
N GLN A 269 28.91 -19.61 5.38
CA GLN A 269 27.97 -18.49 5.51
C GLN A 269 26.63 -18.89 6.15
N GLY A 270 26.25 -20.16 6.03
CA GLY A 270 24.98 -20.65 6.56
C GLY A 270 24.90 -22.17 6.60
N LEU A 271 23.67 -22.65 6.76
CA LEU A 271 23.32 -24.06 6.78
C LEU A 271 22.52 -24.39 5.54
N GLN A 272 22.70 -25.60 5.01
CA GLN A 272 21.86 -26.16 3.96
C GLN A 272 21.26 -27.48 4.42
N CYS A 273 19.95 -27.68 4.21
CA CYS A 273 19.30 -28.94 4.47
C CYS A 273 19.76 -29.98 3.43
N LYS A 274 20.25 -31.14 3.89
CA LYS A 274 20.70 -32.21 2.99
C LYS A 274 19.58 -32.79 2.12
N VAL A 275 18.34 -32.73 2.60
CA VAL A 275 17.15 -33.31 1.97
C VAL A 275 16.50 -32.33 0.98
N CYS A 276 15.88 -31.26 1.48
CA CYS A 276 15.11 -30.32 0.65
C CYS A 276 15.92 -29.14 0.08
N LYS A 277 17.23 -29.08 0.37
CA LYS A 277 18.16 -28.03 -0.08
C LYS A 277 17.84 -26.61 0.40
N MET A 278 16.97 -26.47 1.41
CA MET A 278 16.70 -25.18 2.06
C MET A 278 17.96 -24.59 2.68
N ASN A 279 18.21 -23.31 2.44
CA ASN A 279 19.38 -22.55 2.89
C ASN A 279 18.96 -21.56 3.98
N VAL A 280 19.62 -21.59 5.15
CA VAL A 280 19.26 -20.70 6.28
C VAL A 280 20.48 -20.17 7.01
N HIS A 281 20.35 -19.03 7.69
CA HIS A 281 21.38 -18.60 8.64
C HIS A 281 21.45 -19.57 9.82
N ARG A 282 22.62 -19.69 10.45
CA ARG A 282 22.77 -20.46 11.70
C ARG A 282 21.80 -19.99 12.79
N ARG A 283 21.60 -18.67 12.92
CA ARG A 283 20.63 -18.08 13.87
C ARG A 283 19.17 -18.38 13.54
N CYS A 284 18.87 -18.75 12.29
CA CYS A 284 17.50 -19.03 11.86
C CYS A 284 17.14 -20.52 12.00
N GLU A 285 18.11 -21.40 12.24
CA GLU A 285 17.91 -22.86 12.29
C GLU A 285 16.77 -23.26 13.23
N THR A 286 16.76 -22.75 14.46
CA THR A 286 15.74 -23.06 15.48
C THR A 286 14.39 -22.40 15.20
N ASN A 287 14.34 -21.42 14.29
CA ASN A 287 13.13 -20.65 13.98
C ASN A 287 12.41 -21.16 12.73
N VAL A 288 12.93 -22.20 12.08
CA VAL A 288 12.36 -22.82 10.87
C VAL A 288 11.36 -23.91 11.28
N ALA A 289 10.20 -23.94 10.63
CA ALA A 289 9.20 -24.97 10.88
C ALA A 289 9.72 -26.37 10.48
N PRO A 290 9.36 -27.44 11.24
CA PRO A 290 9.81 -28.80 10.94
C PRO A 290 8.93 -29.45 9.87
N ASN A 291 8.92 -28.93 8.64
CA ASN A 291 8.14 -29.45 7.50
C ASN A 291 9.01 -29.81 6.29
N CYS A 292 10.18 -30.38 6.55
CA CYS A 292 11.15 -30.73 5.52
C CYS A 292 10.55 -31.65 4.45
N GLY A 293 10.77 -31.33 3.17
CA GLY A 293 10.32 -32.16 2.05
C GLY A 293 8.84 -32.00 1.68
N VAL A 294 8.09 -31.14 2.40
CA VAL A 294 6.69 -30.85 2.09
C VAL A 294 6.59 -29.69 1.11
N ASP A 295 5.79 -29.84 0.06
CA ASP A 295 5.43 -28.72 -0.82
C ASP A 295 4.31 -27.86 -0.19
N ALA A 296 4.72 -26.99 0.73
CA ALA A 296 3.80 -26.09 1.43
C ALA A 296 3.04 -25.15 0.47
N ARG A 297 3.61 -24.80 -0.69
CA ARG A 297 2.97 -23.95 -1.69
C ARG A 297 1.84 -24.69 -2.40
N GLY A 298 2.08 -25.92 -2.83
CA GLY A 298 1.06 -26.78 -3.42
C GLY A 298 -0.12 -26.99 -2.48
N ILE A 299 0.16 -27.26 -1.20
CA ILE A 299 -0.89 -27.45 -0.18
C ILE A 299 -1.68 -26.14 0.05
N ALA A 300 -1.00 -25.00 0.18
CA ALA A 300 -1.67 -23.71 0.37
C ALA A 300 -2.60 -23.37 -0.81
N LYS A 301 -2.18 -23.69 -2.04
CA LYS A 301 -3.00 -23.50 -3.25
C LYS A 301 -4.27 -24.34 -3.20
N VAL A 302 -4.15 -25.63 -2.88
CA VAL A 302 -5.31 -26.54 -2.77
C VAL A 302 -6.27 -26.07 -1.66
N LEU A 303 -5.76 -25.62 -0.51
CA LEU A 303 -6.60 -25.09 0.58
C LEU A 303 -7.33 -23.80 0.17
N ALA A 304 -6.66 -22.92 -0.57
CA ALA A 304 -7.27 -21.70 -1.11
C ALA A 304 -8.38 -22.03 -2.12
N ASP A 305 -8.15 -23.00 -3.03
CA ASP A 305 -9.14 -23.47 -4.02
C ASP A 305 -10.38 -24.07 -3.33
N LEU A 306 -10.23 -24.63 -2.12
CA LEU A 306 -11.32 -25.18 -1.31
C LEU A 306 -12.02 -24.11 -0.44
N GLY A 307 -11.62 -22.84 -0.50
CA GLY A 307 -12.18 -21.75 0.31
C GLY A 307 -11.87 -21.86 1.81
N VAL A 308 -10.86 -22.66 2.19
CA VAL A 308 -10.48 -22.90 3.58
C VAL A 308 -9.26 -22.04 3.93
N THR A 309 -9.46 -20.98 4.71
CA THR A 309 -8.34 -20.24 5.28
C THR A 309 -7.70 -21.05 6.42
N PRO A 310 -6.36 -21.07 6.54
CA PRO A 310 -5.67 -21.89 7.55
C PRO A 310 -6.13 -21.62 9.00
N ASP A 311 -6.54 -20.39 9.30
CA ASP A 311 -7.01 -19.99 10.64
C ASP A 311 -8.37 -20.60 11.04
N LYS A 312 -9.15 -21.10 10.07
CA LYS A 312 -10.45 -21.78 10.33
C LYS A 312 -10.31 -23.28 10.61
N ILE A 313 -9.13 -23.85 10.37
CA ILE A 313 -8.86 -25.30 10.53
C ILE A 313 -8.69 -25.67 12.01
N THR A 314 -8.22 -24.75 12.86
CA THR A 314 -7.96 -25.01 14.29
C THR A 314 -9.22 -24.92 15.17
N ASN A 315 -10.18 -24.06 14.83
CA ASN A 315 -11.36 -23.80 15.68
C ASN A 315 -12.53 -24.77 15.48
N SER A 316 -12.49 -25.62 14.44
CA SER A 316 -13.58 -26.58 14.17
C SER A 316 -13.57 -27.80 15.11
N GLY A 317 -12.48 -28.03 15.85
CA GLY A 317 -12.32 -29.18 16.75
C GLY A 317 -13.03 -29.07 18.10
N GLN A 318 -13.40 -27.87 18.54
CA GLN A 318 -14.01 -27.66 19.87
C GLN A 318 -15.55 -27.75 19.89
N ARG A 319 -16.21 -27.82 18.73
CA ARG A 319 -17.69 -27.80 18.62
C ARG A 319 -18.40 -29.15 18.81
N ARG A 320 -17.69 -30.25 19.11
CA ARG A 320 -18.31 -31.56 19.36
C ARG A 320 -18.02 -32.07 20.78
N LYS A 321 -18.58 -31.41 21.79
CA LYS A 321 -18.80 -32.03 23.12
C LYS A 321 -19.85 -31.28 23.95
N LYS A 322 -21.12 -31.45 23.58
CA LYS A 322 -22.28 -31.59 24.48
C LYS A 322 -23.55 -31.72 23.63
N LEU A 323 -24.02 -32.94 23.43
CA LEU A 323 -25.40 -33.23 23.06
C LEU A 323 -26.02 -33.97 24.22
N ILE A 324 -26.98 -33.34 24.91
CA ILE A 324 -28.04 -34.01 25.66
C ILE A 324 -29.36 -33.27 25.40
N ALA A 325 -30.27 -34.00 24.73
CA ALA A 325 -31.73 -34.09 24.76
C ALA A 325 -32.68 -32.87 24.97
N GLY A 326 -33.72 -32.82 24.12
CA GLY A 326 -35.04 -32.18 24.34
C GLY A 326 -35.41 -31.16 23.25
N ALA A 327 -36.26 -31.51 22.26
CA ALA A 327 -37.67 -31.07 22.10
C ALA A 327 -37.82 -29.55 21.84
N GLU A 328 -38.54 -28.97 20.88
CA GLU A 328 -39.55 -29.30 19.86
C GLU A 328 -39.57 -28.10 18.87
N SER A 329 -40.12 -28.25 17.66
CA SER A 329 -40.53 -27.14 16.75
C SER A 329 -42.03 -26.86 16.95
N PRO A 330 -42.63 -25.67 16.64
CA PRO A 330 -42.76 -25.21 15.24
C PRO A 330 -42.98 -23.69 14.95
N GLN A 331 -42.47 -23.27 13.78
CA GLN A 331 -43.10 -22.46 12.70
C GLN A 331 -43.56 -20.98 12.84
N PRO A 332 -43.70 -20.26 11.69
CA PRO A 332 -43.47 -18.81 11.56
C PRO A 332 -44.72 -17.98 11.18
N ALA A 333 -44.62 -16.66 11.29
CA ALA A 333 -45.60 -15.73 10.69
C ALA A 333 -44.98 -14.35 10.36
N SER A 334 -44.97 -13.99 9.06
CA SER A 334 -45.55 -12.76 8.44
C SER A 334 -45.43 -11.43 9.21
N GLY A 335 -44.93 -10.32 8.68
CA GLY A 335 -45.03 -9.74 7.35
C GLY A 335 -45.60 -8.31 7.49
N SER A 336 -44.92 -7.28 6.97
CA SER A 336 -45.47 -5.98 6.52
C SER A 336 -44.39 -4.89 6.35
N SER A 337 -44.25 -4.41 5.12
CA SER A 337 -43.92 -3.02 4.71
C SER A 337 -45.17 -2.14 4.89
N PRO A 338 -45.13 -0.78 4.98
CA PRO A 338 -44.48 0.18 4.06
C PRO A 338 -43.86 1.38 4.85
N SER A 339 -43.42 2.53 4.34
CA SER A 339 -43.52 3.29 3.10
C SER A 339 -42.40 4.35 3.10
N GLU A 340 -42.01 4.80 1.92
CA GLU A 340 -41.17 5.97 1.70
C GLU A 340 -41.83 7.26 2.22
N GLU A 341 -41.03 8.21 2.73
CA GLU A 341 -41.18 9.60 2.32
C GLU A 341 -39.92 10.45 2.58
N ASP A 342 -39.77 11.37 1.65
CA ASP A 342 -38.72 12.31 1.32
C ASP A 342 -38.48 13.37 2.42
N ARG A 343 -37.23 13.82 2.60
CA ARG A 343 -36.91 15.24 2.85
C ARG A 343 -35.41 15.54 2.91
N SER A 344 -35.06 16.45 2.03
CA SER A 344 -33.79 17.13 1.88
C SER A 344 -33.47 18.12 3.03
N LYS A 345 -32.17 18.43 3.12
CA LYS A 345 -31.53 19.74 3.48
C LYS A 345 -30.78 19.86 4.82
N SER A 346 -29.51 20.21 4.63
CA SER A 346 -28.70 21.22 5.35
C SER A 346 -27.77 20.75 6.49
N ALA A 347 -26.49 20.75 6.16
CA ALA A 347 -25.36 20.91 7.07
C ALA A 347 -25.11 22.40 7.41
N PRO A 348 -24.39 22.69 8.51
CA PRO A 348 -23.52 23.85 8.61
C PRO A 348 -22.03 23.43 8.67
N THR A 349 -21.23 24.25 7.99
CA THR A 349 -19.78 24.20 7.71
C THR A 349 -18.89 24.79 8.81
N SER A 350 -17.61 24.38 8.87
CA SER A 350 -16.37 25.21 9.08
C SER A 350 -15.14 24.33 9.43
N PRO A 351 -13.86 24.72 9.21
CA PRO A 351 -13.21 25.30 8.03
C PRO A 351 -11.89 24.57 7.64
N CYS A 352 -11.70 24.29 6.33
CA CYS A 352 -10.48 24.54 5.53
C CYS A 352 -10.77 24.14 4.05
N ASP A 353 -11.91 24.57 3.52
CA ASP A 353 -12.30 24.29 2.12
C ASP A 353 -11.78 25.37 1.15
N GLN A 354 -11.20 26.47 1.66
CA GLN A 354 -10.77 27.58 0.82
C GLN A 354 -9.47 27.27 0.08
N GLU A 355 -8.50 26.60 0.70
CA GLU A 355 -7.21 26.29 0.08
C GLU A 355 -7.31 25.15 -0.96
N ILE A 356 -8.17 24.16 -0.72
CA ILE A 356 -8.48 23.09 -1.69
C ILE A 356 -9.31 23.66 -2.85
N LYS A 357 -10.29 24.54 -2.58
CA LYS A 357 -11.02 25.23 -3.65
C LYS A 357 -10.13 26.16 -4.46
N GLU A 358 -9.13 26.79 -3.85
CA GLU A 358 -8.20 27.66 -4.57
C GLU A 358 -7.29 26.86 -5.51
N LEU A 359 -6.84 25.67 -5.08
CA LEU A 359 -6.13 24.72 -5.96
C LEU A 359 -7.05 24.13 -7.04
N GLU A 360 -8.27 23.71 -6.70
CA GLU A 360 -9.27 23.26 -7.70
C GLU A 360 -9.67 24.37 -8.66
N ASN A 361 -9.74 25.62 -8.20
CA ASN A 361 -10.04 26.79 -9.02
C ASN A 361 -8.84 27.18 -9.87
N ASN A 362 -7.61 26.99 -9.41
CA ASN A 362 -6.40 27.20 -10.21
C ASN A 362 -6.28 26.11 -11.28
N ILE A 363 -6.63 24.86 -10.97
CA ILE A 363 -6.76 23.77 -11.94
C ILE A 363 -7.88 24.09 -12.94
N ARG A 364 -9.06 24.56 -12.50
CA ARG A 364 -10.15 24.99 -13.39
C ARG A 364 -9.80 26.24 -14.22
N LYS A 365 -9.03 27.19 -13.68
CA LYS A 365 -8.54 28.38 -14.39
C LYS A 365 -7.52 28.01 -15.46
N ALA A 366 -6.59 27.10 -15.14
CA ALA A 366 -5.63 26.56 -16.09
C ALA A 366 -6.32 25.79 -17.24
N LEU A 367 -7.48 25.20 -16.95
CA LEU A 367 -8.37 24.56 -17.93
C LEU A 367 -9.31 25.55 -18.67
N SER A 368 -9.46 26.81 -18.23
CA SER A 368 -10.36 27.79 -18.85
C SER A 368 -9.66 28.93 -19.61
N PHE A 369 -8.33 28.99 -19.56
CA PHE A 369 -7.53 30.01 -20.25
C PHE A 369 -7.17 29.56 -21.68
N ASP A 370 -8.18 29.34 -22.52
CA ASP A 370 -8.02 29.23 -23.99
C ASP A 370 -9.31 29.72 -24.68
N ASN A 371 -9.90 30.82 -24.19
CA ASN A 371 -11.13 31.39 -24.75
C ASN A 371 -11.09 32.93 -24.81
N ARG A 372 -10.16 33.47 -25.60
CA ARG A 372 -10.24 34.83 -26.18
C ARG A 372 -9.59 34.87 -27.57
N GLY A 373 -10.28 34.29 -28.55
CA GLY A 373 -10.21 34.73 -29.94
C GLY A 373 -11.27 35.80 -30.16
N GLU A 374 -10.86 36.92 -30.76
CA GLU A 374 -11.67 38.10 -31.01
C GLU A 374 -12.87 37.79 -31.92
N GLU A 375 -14.08 38.24 -31.53
CA GLU A 375 -15.15 38.48 -32.50
C GLU A 375 -15.63 39.93 -32.41
N HIS A 376 -15.42 40.59 -33.54
CA HIS A 376 -15.85 41.93 -33.87
C HIS A 376 -17.38 42.05 -33.78
N ARG A 377 -17.83 43.11 -33.10
CA ARG A 377 -19.25 43.52 -33.04
C ARG A 377 -19.78 43.84 -34.44
N SER A 378 -20.97 43.36 -34.75
CA SER A 378 -21.93 43.98 -35.70
C SER A 378 -23.34 43.69 -35.23
N ALA A 379 -24.18 44.73 -35.26
CA ALA A 379 -25.39 44.88 -34.50
C ALA A 379 -26.67 44.34 -35.18
N SER A 380 -27.66 44.00 -34.34
CA SER A 380 -29.13 44.05 -34.49
C SER A 380 -29.72 44.61 -35.81
N SER A 381 -30.82 44.10 -36.39
CA SER A 381 -32.19 43.99 -35.83
C SER A 381 -33.14 43.24 -36.85
N PRO A 382 -34.50 43.21 -36.72
CA PRO A 382 -35.28 41.97 -36.78
C PRO A 382 -36.32 41.90 -37.94
N ASP A 383 -36.95 40.74 -38.17
CA ASP A 383 -38.42 40.66 -38.41
C ASP A 383 -38.94 39.23 -38.63
N GLY A 384 -40.06 38.92 -37.96
CA GLY A 384 -41.29 38.48 -38.63
C GLY A 384 -41.51 37.04 -39.13
N GLN A 385 -42.07 36.20 -38.24
CA GLN A 385 -43.30 35.39 -38.43
C GLN A 385 -43.36 34.02 -39.19
N LEU A 386 -43.86 33.02 -38.41
CA LEU A 386 -44.85 31.93 -38.70
C LEU A 386 -44.41 30.53 -39.24
N SER A 387 -44.25 29.61 -38.28
CA SER A 387 -44.63 28.15 -38.12
C SER A 387 -45.38 27.35 -39.22
N PRO A 388 -45.53 26.00 -39.10
CA PRO A 388 -44.66 24.94 -38.55
C PRO A 388 -44.56 23.64 -39.41
N GLY A 389 -43.46 22.89 -39.26
CA GLY A 389 -43.43 21.42 -39.42
C GLY A 389 -42.88 20.85 -40.73
N GLU A 390 -41.70 20.23 -40.66
CA GLU A 390 -41.47 18.84 -41.10
C GLU A 390 -40.09 18.36 -40.60
N ASN A 391 -40.09 17.15 -40.04
CA ASN A 391 -38.99 16.55 -39.28
C ASN A 391 -37.80 16.19 -40.17
N GLY A 392 -36.73 17.00 -40.13
CA GLY A 392 -35.39 16.57 -40.48
C GLY A 392 -34.64 16.19 -39.21
N GLU A 393 -34.47 14.89 -38.96
CA GLU A 393 -33.65 14.37 -37.88
C GLU A 393 -32.22 14.91 -37.97
N VAL A 394 -31.90 15.93 -37.17
CA VAL A 394 -30.52 16.31 -36.89
C VAL A 394 -29.94 15.24 -35.99
N ARG A 395 -29.19 14.32 -36.58
CA ARG A 395 -28.31 13.38 -35.86
C ARG A 395 -27.35 14.20 -34.99
N GLN A 396 -27.69 14.39 -33.72
CA GLN A 396 -26.72 14.79 -32.70
C GLN A 396 -25.67 13.68 -32.61
N GLY A 397 -24.50 13.92 -33.19
CA GLY A 397 -23.35 13.05 -33.06
C GLY A 397 -22.95 12.96 -31.59
N GLN A 398 -23.32 11.86 -30.94
CA GLN A 398 -22.71 11.48 -29.67
C GLN A 398 -21.21 11.28 -29.93
N ALA A 399 -20.37 12.15 -29.37
CA ALA A 399 -18.93 11.94 -29.35
C ALA A 399 -18.65 10.55 -28.76
N LYS A 400 -18.13 9.65 -29.61
CA LYS A 400 -17.85 8.26 -29.26
C LYS A 400 -16.85 8.26 -28.10
N ARG A 401 -17.25 7.76 -26.92
CA ARG A 401 -16.35 7.67 -25.76
C ARG A 401 -15.21 6.72 -26.09
N LEU A 402 -13.98 7.22 -26.10
CA LEU A 402 -12.77 6.41 -26.23
C LEU A 402 -12.73 5.35 -25.11
N GLY A 403 -12.50 4.10 -25.50
CA GLY A 403 -12.48 2.95 -24.60
C GLY A 403 -11.46 1.91 -25.06
N LEU A 404 -11.41 0.79 -24.34
CA LEU A 404 -10.42 -0.27 -24.55
C LEU A 404 -10.38 -0.78 -26.00
N ASP A 405 -11.54 -0.91 -26.64
CA ASP A 405 -11.68 -1.48 -27.98
C ASP A 405 -11.13 -0.59 -29.09
N GLU A 406 -10.82 0.67 -28.81
CA GLU A 406 -10.22 1.59 -29.78
C GLU A 406 -8.69 1.44 -29.86
N PHE A 407 -8.07 0.69 -28.94
CA PHE A 407 -6.61 0.51 -28.90
C PHE A 407 -6.19 -0.88 -29.37
N ASN A 408 -5.07 -0.93 -30.08
CA ASN A 408 -4.33 -2.15 -30.39
C ASN A 408 -3.05 -2.18 -29.54
N PHE A 409 -2.95 -3.11 -28.59
CA PHE A 409 -1.75 -3.24 -27.74
C PHE A 409 -0.64 -3.99 -28.48
N ILE A 410 0.52 -3.35 -28.59
CA ILE A 410 1.64 -3.80 -29.42
C ILE A 410 2.71 -4.49 -28.57
N LYS A 411 3.12 -3.87 -27.46
CA LYS A 411 4.22 -4.36 -26.61
C LYS A 411 4.05 -3.96 -25.14
N VAL A 412 4.53 -4.80 -24.22
CA VAL A 412 4.73 -4.39 -22.83
C VAL A 412 6.03 -3.59 -22.74
N LEU A 413 5.95 -2.39 -22.17
CA LEU A 413 7.07 -1.46 -22.00
C LEU A 413 7.66 -1.50 -20.59
N GLY A 414 6.83 -1.83 -19.60
CA GLY A 414 7.25 -1.91 -18.20
C GLY A 414 6.18 -2.48 -17.28
N LYS A 415 6.58 -2.79 -16.04
CA LYS A 415 5.71 -3.26 -14.96
C LYS A 415 5.91 -2.42 -13.71
N GLY A 416 4.80 -2.01 -13.09
CA GLY A 416 4.78 -1.30 -11.81
C GLY A 416 4.10 -2.14 -10.72
N SER A 417 3.95 -1.54 -9.53
CA SER A 417 3.28 -2.16 -8.37
C SER A 417 1.84 -2.58 -8.66
N PHE A 418 1.08 -1.71 -9.33
CA PHE A 418 -0.36 -1.90 -9.54
C PHE A 418 -0.73 -2.38 -10.94
N GLY A 419 0.25 -2.56 -11.84
CA GLY A 419 -0.08 -2.69 -13.25
C GLY A 419 1.08 -2.82 -14.24
N LYS A 420 0.74 -2.71 -15.52
CA LYS A 420 1.68 -2.76 -16.64
C LYS A 420 1.58 -1.47 -17.46
N VAL A 421 2.67 -1.09 -18.09
CA VAL A 421 2.69 -0.04 -19.13
C VAL A 421 2.86 -0.73 -20.47
N MET A 422 1.99 -0.43 -21.43
CA MET A 422 2.00 -1.05 -22.75
C MET A 422 2.01 0.01 -23.85
N LEU A 423 2.75 -0.25 -24.92
CA LEU A 423 2.65 0.47 -26.17
C LEU A 423 1.33 0.09 -26.83
N ALA A 424 0.52 1.08 -27.20
CA ALA A 424 -0.71 0.88 -27.93
C ALA A 424 -0.80 1.83 -29.13
N GLU A 425 -1.43 1.37 -30.20
CA GLU A 425 -1.80 2.17 -31.36
C GLU A 425 -3.31 2.43 -31.34
N LEU A 426 -3.72 3.66 -31.64
CA LEU A 426 -5.13 3.97 -31.78
C LEU A 426 -5.63 3.45 -33.14
N LYS A 427 -6.68 2.62 -33.13
CA LYS A 427 -7.22 2.00 -34.35
C LYS A 427 -7.61 3.07 -35.37
N GLY A 428 -7.16 2.89 -36.61
CA GLY A 428 -7.44 3.82 -37.71
C GLY A 428 -6.54 5.05 -37.75
N LYS A 429 -5.60 5.22 -36.81
CA LYS A 429 -4.57 6.27 -36.85
C LYS A 429 -3.17 5.65 -36.75
N ASP A 430 -2.15 6.29 -37.35
CA ASP A 430 -0.73 5.92 -37.15
C ASP A 430 -0.13 6.63 -35.92
N GLU A 431 -0.92 6.72 -34.85
CA GLU A 431 -0.57 7.36 -33.59
C GLU A 431 -0.40 6.31 -32.49
N VAL A 432 0.68 6.44 -31.72
CA VAL A 432 1.05 5.50 -30.66
C VAL A 432 1.13 6.18 -29.31
N TYR A 433 0.78 5.42 -28.28
CA TYR A 433 0.64 5.88 -26.91
C TYR A 433 1.25 4.88 -25.94
N ALA A 434 1.69 5.38 -24.78
CA ALA A 434 1.99 4.55 -23.63
C ALA A 434 0.74 4.47 -22.75
N VAL A 435 0.19 3.26 -22.59
CA VAL A 435 -1.01 3.01 -21.79
C VAL A 435 -0.62 2.32 -20.49
N LYS A 436 -0.71 3.04 -19.37
CA LYS A 436 -0.54 2.49 -18.01
C LYS A 436 -1.86 1.88 -17.57
N VAL A 437 -1.88 0.56 -17.38
CA VAL A 437 -3.06 -0.23 -17.02
C VAL A 437 -2.91 -0.73 -15.60
N LEU A 438 -3.77 -0.25 -14.71
CA LEU A 438 -3.78 -0.61 -13.29
C LEU A 438 -4.99 -1.48 -12.97
N LYS A 439 -4.84 -2.46 -12.09
CA LYS A 439 -5.97 -3.28 -11.64
C LYS A 439 -6.62 -2.67 -10.41
N LYS A 440 -7.95 -2.56 -10.41
CA LYS A 440 -8.72 -1.93 -9.32
C LYS A 440 -8.66 -2.72 -8.02
N ASP A 441 -8.70 -4.05 -8.09
CA ASP A 441 -8.58 -4.94 -6.93
C ASP A 441 -7.24 -4.77 -6.21
N VAL A 442 -6.15 -4.66 -6.97
CA VAL A 442 -4.81 -4.42 -6.41
C VAL A 442 -4.72 -3.04 -5.76
N ILE A 443 -5.26 -1.99 -6.40
CA ILE A 443 -5.29 -0.64 -5.83
C ILE A 443 -6.08 -0.60 -4.50
N LEU A 444 -7.24 -1.26 -4.46
CA LEU A 444 -8.06 -1.33 -3.25
C LEU A 444 -7.35 -2.14 -2.14
N GLN A 445 -6.69 -3.24 -2.50
CA GLN A 445 -5.97 -4.07 -1.55
C GLN A 445 -4.79 -3.32 -0.90
N ASP A 446 -4.11 -2.46 -1.66
CA ASP A 446 -2.98 -1.68 -1.20
C ASP A 446 -3.37 -0.32 -0.57
N ASP A 447 -4.66 0.03 -0.54
CA ASP A 447 -5.21 1.31 -0.03
C ASP A 447 -4.67 2.54 -0.79
N ASP A 448 -4.46 2.40 -2.11
CA ASP A 448 -3.77 3.38 -2.96
C ASP A 448 -4.72 4.14 -3.92
N VAL A 449 -6.01 4.20 -3.61
CA VAL A 449 -7.02 4.93 -4.40
C VAL A 449 -6.65 6.42 -4.48
N ASP A 450 -6.34 7.05 -3.36
CA ASP A 450 -5.98 8.47 -3.28
C ASP A 450 -4.69 8.76 -4.06
N CYS A 451 -3.67 7.90 -3.95
CA CYS A 451 -2.43 7.99 -4.72
C CYS A 451 -2.72 7.95 -6.22
N THR A 452 -3.59 7.04 -6.65
CA THR A 452 -3.99 6.88 -8.05
C THR A 452 -4.76 8.10 -8.59
N MET A 453 -5.69 8.65 -7.79
CA MET A 453 -6.44 9.84 -8.17
C MET A 453 -5.56 11.10 -8.16
N THR A 454 -4.57 11.16 -7.25
CA THR A 454 -3.55 12.21 -7.22
C THR A 454 -2.67 12.17 -8.47
N GLU A 455 -2.19 10.97 -8.86
CA GLU A 455 -1.42 10.78 -10.10
C GLU A 455 -2.20 11.30 -11.31
N LYS A 456 -3.50 11.00 -11.42
CA LYS A 456 -4.37 11.56 -12.48
C LYS A 456 -4.36 13.09 -12.48
N ARG A 457 -4.60 13.73 -11.33
CA ARG A 457 -4.68 15.20 -11.24
C ARG A 457 -3.37 15.86 -11.65
N ILE A 458 -2.25 15.31 -11.20
CA ILE A 458 -0.92 15.85 -11.49
C ILE A 458 -0.56 15.66 -12.96
N LEU A 459 -0.87 14.49 -13.54
CA LEU A 459 -0.69 14.25 -14.97
C LEU A 459 -1.52 15.22 -15.83
N ALA A 460 -2.76 15.52 -15.41
CA ALA A 460 -3.60 16.50 -16.10
C ALA A 460 -3.02 17.93 -15.99
N LEU A 461 -2.50 18.32 -14.83
CA LEU A 461 -1.81 19.59 -14.61
C LEU A 461 -0.52 19.69 -15.46
N ALA A 462 0.26 18.61 -15.52
CA ALA A 462 1.56 18.54 -16.16
C ALA A 462 1.52 18.64 -17.69
N ARG A 463 0.34 18.52 -18.31
CA ARG A 463 0.16 18.39 -19.77
C ARG A 463 0.82 19.49 -20.60
N LYS A 464 0.92 20.72 -20.07
CA LYS A 464 1.49 21.87 -20.80
C LYS A 464 3.01 22.03 -20.61
N HIS A 465 3.65 21.28 -19.71
CA HIS A 465 5.09 21.43 -19.45
C HIS A 465 5.94 20.57 -20.40
N PRO A 466 6.97 21.12 -21.08
CA PRO A 466 7.73 20.41 -22.12
C PRO A 466 8.49 19.18 -21.60
N TYR A 467 8.86 19.19 -20.31
CA TYR A 467 9.70 18.18 -19.65
C TYR A 467 8.95 17.24 -18.71
N LEU A 468 7.62 17.28 -18.71
CA LEU A 468 6.78 16.32 -18.00
C LEU A 468 6.05 15.44 -19.01
N THR A 469 5.77 14.19 -18.64
CA THR A 469 4.98 13.29 -19.48
C THR A 469 3.53 13.74 -19.58
N GLN A 470 3.03 13.82 -20.81
CA GLN A 470 1.68 14.28 -21.12
C GLN A 470 0.65 13.18 -21.01
N LEU A 471 -0.50 13.53 -20.42
CA LEU A 471 -1.70 12.71 -20.38
C LEU A 471 -2.68 13.15 -21.47
N TYR A 472 -3.13 12.21 -22.28
CA TYR A 472 -4.17 12.43 -23.30
C TYR A 472 -5.56 12.17 -22.73
N CYS A 473 -5.77 10.97 -22.19
CA CYS A 473 -7.04 10.61 -21.55
C CYS A 473 -6.87 9.54 -20.48
N CYS A 474 -7.87 9.44 -19.62
CA CYS A 474 -8.06 8.36 -18.68
C CYS A 474 -9.44 7.74 -18.88
N PHE A 475 -9.52 6.41 -18.82
CA PHE A 475 -10.79 5.70 -18.81
C PHE A 475 -10.70 4.46 -17.91
N GLN A 476 -11.84 3.84 -17.63
CA GLN A 476 -11.90 2.69 -16.72
C GLN A 476 -12.86 1.61 -17.25
N THR A 477 -12.55 0.36 -16.92
CA THR A 477 -13.46 -0.78 -17.06
C THR A 477 -13.97 -1.19 -15.66
N LYS A 478 -14.71 -2.30 -15.56
CA LYS A 478 -15.16 -2.83 -14.27
C LYS A 478 -14.00 -3.23 -13.36
N ASP A 479 -12.87 -3.65 -13.93
CA ASP A 479 -11.73 -4.24 -13.22
C ASP A 479 -10.44 -3.40 -13.30
N ARG A 480 -10.36 -2.39 -14.17
CA ARG A 480 -9.11 -1.66 -14.45
C ARG A 480 -9.28 -0.16 -14.62
N LEU A 481 -8.17 0.53 -14.44
CA LEU A 481 -7.95 1.93 -14.77
C LEU A 481 -6.89 2.05 -15.87
N PHE A 482 -7.09 2.99 -16.79
CA PHE A 482 -6.21 3.21 -17.94
C PHE A 482 -5.80 4.68 -17.99
N PHE A 483 -4.49 4.93 -18.02
CA PHE A 483 -3.92 6.24 -18.34
C PHE A 483 -3.29 6.15 -19.74
N VAL A 484 -3.80 6.93 -20.69
CA VAL A 484 -3.26 7.04 -22.05
C VAL A 484 -2.33 8.25 -22.08
N MET A 485 -1.04 7.99 -22.20
CA MET A 485 0.04 8.98 -22.07
C MET A 485 0.88 9.04 -23.36
N GLU A 486 1.68 10.08 -23.48
CA GLU A 486 2.66 10.16 -24.57
C GLU A 486 3.64 8.99 -24.54
N TYR A 487 3.96 8.47 -25.74
CA TYR A 487 4.95 7.43 -25.89
C TYR A 487 6.36 8.03 -26.03
N VAL A 488 7.18 7.85 -25.00
CA VAL A 488 8.56 8.35 -24.93
C VAL A 488 9.54 7.18 -25.16
N ASN A 489 10.19 7.14 -26.33
CA ASN A 489 10.87 5.94 -26.84
C ASN A 489 12.41 6.00 -26.84
N GLY A 490 13.02 7.05 -26.28
CA GLY A 490 14.48 7.16 -26.14
C GLY A 490 15.07 6.36 -24.97
N GLY A 491 14.21 5.66 -24.20
CA GLY A 491 14.56 4.96 -22.96
C GLY A 491 14.74 5.92 -21.79
N ASP A 492 15.15 5.39 -20.65
CA ASP A 492 15.41 6.17 -19.43
C ASP A 492 16.91 6.45 -19.22
N LEU A 493 17.24 7.38 -18.32
CA LEU A 493 18.62 7.73 -18.01
C LEU A 493 19.38 6.59 -17.34
N MET A 494 18.72 5.65 -16.66
CA MET A 494 19.37 4.47 -16.07
C MET A 494 19.93 3.57 -17.19
N PHE A 495 19.12 3.27 -18.20
CA PHE A 495 19.55 2.53 -19.38
C PHE A 495 20.70 3.24 -20.10
N GLN A 496 20.62 4.57 -20.25
CA GLN A 496 21.67 5.35 -20.91
C GLN A 496 22.98 5.36 -20.12
N ILE A 497 22.94 5.51 -18.79
CA ILE A 497 24.15 5.54 -17.97
C ILE A 497 24.81 4.16 -17.88
N GLN A 498 24.03 3.07 -17.89
CA GLN A 498 24.58 1.71 -17.94
C GLN A 498 25.42 1.48 -19.22
N ARG A 499 25.01 2.05 -20.35
CA ARG A 499 25.75 1.97 -21.62
C ARG A 499 26.96 2.91 -21.67
N SER A 500 26.81 4.14 -21.18
CA SER A 500 27.88 5.15 -21.22
C SER A 500 28.87 5.05 -20.04
N ARG A 501 28.54 4.27 -19.01
CA ARG A 501 29.18 4.19 -17.66
C ARG A 501 29.12 5.48 -16.85
N LYS A 502 29.38 6.63 -17.47
CA LYS A 502 29.24 7.97 -16.89
C LYS A 502 28.83 8.97 -17.97
N PHE A 503 28.13 10.01 -17.57
CA PHE A 503 27.93 11.19 -18.42
C PHE A 503 29.06 12.20 -18.18
N ASP A 504 29.43 12.91 -19.23
CA ASP A 504 30.30 14.08 -19.13
C ASP A 504 29.54 15.26 -18.53
N GLU A 505 30.29 16.28 -18.09
CA GLU A 505 29.71 17.42 -17.38
C GLU A 505 28.69 18.20 -18.23
N PRO A 506 28.93 18.51 -19.52
CA PRO A 506 27.94 19.21 -20.35
C PRO A 506 26.62 18.45 -20.48
N ARG A 507 26.69 17.12 -20.65
CA ARG A 507 25.50 16.26 -20.70
C ARG A 507 24.74 16.22 -19.39
N SER A 508 25.47 16.09 -18.28
CA SER A 508 24.89 16.09 -16.93
C SER A 508 24.22 17.42 -16.62
N ARG A 509 24.85 18.54 -16.99
CA ARG A 509 24.32 19.90 -16.83
C ARG A 509 23.03 20.11 -17.61
N PHE A 510 23.00 19.66 -18.86
CA PHE A 510 21.80 19.77 -19.70
C PHE A 510 20.60 19.02 -19.09
N TYR A 511 20.77 17.74 -18.75
CA TYR A 511 19.68 16.96 -18.15
C TYR A 511 19.28 17.49 -16.77
N ALA A 512 20.24 17.91 -15.94
CA ALA A 512 19.95 18.51 -14.64
C ALA A 512 19.15 19.81 -14.79
N ALA A 513 19.40 20.61 -15.84
CA ALA A 513 18.65 21.83 -16.08
C ALA A 513 17.19 21.54 -16.49
N GLU A 514 16.96 20.60 -17.41
CA GLU A 514 15.60 20.22 -17.83
C GLU A 514 14.78 19.62 -16.68
N VAL A 515 15.41 18.74 -15.88
CA VAL A 515 14.79 18.18 -14.67
C VAL A 515 14.52 19.27 -13.64
N THR A 516 15.42 20.24 -13.46
CA THR A 516 15.20 21.37 -12.55
C THR A 516 14.00 22.19 -12.99
N SER A 517 13.89 22.52 -14.28
CA SER A 517 12.74 23.24 -14.85
C SER A 517 11.43 22.49 -14.56
N ALA A 518 11.40 21.18 -14.78
CA ALA A 518 10.24 20.34 -14.49
C ALA A 518 9.84 20.32 -13.00
N LEU A 519 10.82 20.21 -12.09
CA LEU A 519 10.57 20.20 -10.65
C LEU A 519 10.07 21.55 -10.14
N MET A 520 10.68 22.65 -10.60
CA MET A 520 10.24 24.00 -10.23
C MET A 520 8.79 24.26 -10.66
N PHE A 521 8.39 23.80 -11.86
CA PHE A 521 6.98 23.88 -12.28
C PHE A 521 6.05 23.13 -11.32
N LEU A 522 6.39 21.90 -10.93
CA LEU A 522 5.59 21.13 -9.97
C LEU A 522 5.50 21.84 -8.61
N HIS A 523 6.62 22.32 -8.10
CA HIS A 523 6.70 23.00 -6.81
C HIS A 523 5.90 24.31 -6.79
N GLN A 524 5.93 25.09 -7.87
CA GLN A 524 5.10 26.29 -8.05
C GLN A 524 3.59 26.00 -7.97
N HIS A 525 3.18 24.78 -8.33
CA HIS A 525 1.79 24.33 -8.23
C HIS A 525 1.52 23.53 -6.95
N GLY A 526 2.43 23.57 -5.98
CA GLY A 526 2.26 22.91 -4.69
C GLY A 526 2.40 21.39 -4.75
N VAL A 527 3.10 20.88 -5.76
CA VAL A 527 3.33 19.45 -5.96
C VAL A 527 4.79 19.13 -5.71
N ILE A 528 5.06 18.21 -4.77
CA ILE A 528 6.40 17.64 -4.60
C ILE A 528 6.45 16.25 -5.26
N TYR A 529 7.47 16.00 -6.07
CA TYR A 529 7.57 14.79 -6.90
C TYR A 529 7.94 13.51 -6.13
N ARG A 530 8.89 13.62 -5.17
CA ARG A 530 9.31 12.59 -4.19
C ARG A 530 9.92 11.28 -4.72
N ASP A 531 9.89 10.98 -6.02
CA ASP A 531 10.54 9.77 -6.58
C ASP A 531 11.47 10.07 -7.76
N LEU A 532 12.32 11.10 -7.60
CA LEU A 532 13.34 11.44 -8.59
C LEU A 532 14.45 10.38 -8.61
N LYS A 533 14.53 9.64 -9.70
CA LYS A 533 15.56 8.63 -9.99
C LYS A 533 15.83 8.55 -11.48
N LEU A 534 16.94 7.92 -11.87
CA LEU A 534 17.34 7.82 -13.28
C LEU A 534 16.31 7.06 -14.13
N ASP A 535 15.65 6.05 -13.56
CA ASP A 535 14.63 5.24 -14.23
C ASP A 535 13.36 6.04 -14.57
N ASN A 536 13.08 7.12 -13.84
CA ASN A 536 11.90 7.97 -14.04
C ASN A 536 12.17 9.19 -14.94
N ILE A 537 13.40 9.36 -15.41
CA ILE A 537 13.79 10.42 -16.34
C ILE A 537 13.93 9.79 -17.73
N LEU A 538 12.87 9.89 -18.53
CA LEU A 538 12.83 9.37 -19.90
C LEU A 538 13.47 10.35 -20.87
N LEU A 539 13.89 9.86 -22.05
CA LEU A 539 14.36 10.68 -23.16
C LEU A 539 13.40 10.57 -24.35
N ASP A 540 13.00 11.71 -24.92
CA ASP A 540 12.26 11.74 -26.17
C ASP A 540 13.15 11.44 -27.40
N ALA A 541 12.56 11.47 -28.59
CA ALA A 541 13.27 11.13 -29.83
C ALA A 541 14.39 12.13 -30.20
N GLU A 542 14.30 13.35 -29.68
CA GLU A 542 15.28 14.41 -29.87
C GLU A 542 16.39 14.35 -28.81
N GLY A 543 16.10 13.75 -27.65
CA GLY A 543 17.02 13.56 -26.53
C GLY A 543 16.76 14.48 -25.34
N HIS A 544 15.60 15.13 -25.27
CA HIS A 544 15.18 15.91 -24.11
C HIS A 544 14.57 15.03 -23.02
N CYS A 545 14.69 15.46 -21.77
CA CYS A 545 14.14 14.79 -20.61
C CYS A 545 12.61 14.88 -20.55
N LYS A 546 11.98 13.80 -20.06
CA LYS A 546 10.57 13.71 -19.71
C LYS A 546 10.46 13.01 -18.36
N LEU A 547 10.00 13.70 -17.33
CA LEU A 547 9.69 13.05 -16.05
C LEU A 547 8.41 12.23 -16.19
N ALA A 548 8.49 10.97 -15.77
CA ALA A 548 7.38 10.01 -15.77
C ALA A 548 7.04 9.54 -14.36
N ASP A 549 5.97 8.76 -14.21
CA ASP A 549 5.54 8.12 -12.95
C ASP A 549 5.30 9.09 -11.78
N PHE A 550 4.09 9.66 -11.72
CA PHE A 550 3.68 10.62 -10.69
C PHE A 550 2.95 9.96 -9.51
N GLY A 551 2.95 8.63 -9.43
CA GLY A 551 2.26 7.86 -8.38
C GLY A 551 2.73 8.17 -6.95
N MET A 552 3.90 8.80 -6.81
CA MET A 552 4.50 9.16 -5.52
C MET A 552 4.45 10.63 -5.21
N CYS A 553 3.85 11.45 -6.06
CA CYS A 553 3.76 12.87 -5.81
C CYS A 553 2.88 13.19 -4.59
N LYS A 554 3.03 14.39 -4.05
CA LYS A 554 2.12 14.96 -3.05
C LYS A 554 1.74 16.37 -3.47
N GLU A 555 0.45 16.62 -3.63
CA GLU A 555 -0.11 17.95 -3.86
C GLU A 555 -0.47 18.66 -2.54
N GLY A 556 -0.77 19.95 -2.61
CA GLY A 556 -1.15 20.79 -1.46
C GLY A 556 0.04 21.25 -0.59
N ILE A 557 1.26 21.21 -1.14
CA ILE A 557 2.50 21.59 -0.44
C ILE A 557 2.90 23.02 -0.85
N LEU A 558 2.20 24.01 -0.30
CA LEU A 558 2.47 25.44 -0.50
C LEU A 558 2.68 26.13 0.85
N ASN A 559 3.25 27.35 0.83
CA ASN A 559 3.29 28.25 1.99
C ASN A 559 3.84 27.62 3.29
N GLY A 560 4.87 26.78 3.16
CA GLY A 560 5.52 26.13 4.32
C GLY A 560 4.79 24.88 4.85
N VAL A 561 3.73 24.42 4.19
CA VAL A 561 3.12 23.11 4.47
C VAL A 561 4.17 22.01 4.27
N THR A 562 4.19 21.02 5.17
CA THR A 562 5.13 19.89 5.12
C THR A 562 4.36 18.57 5.13
N THR A 563 5.01 17.51 4.66
CA THR A 563 4.49 16.14 4.77
C THR A 563 5.51 15.24 5.45
N THR A 564 5.02 14.26 6.22
CA THR A 564 5.85 13.28 6.94
C THR A 564 5.77 11.88 6.33
N THR A 565 5.13 11.75 5.17
CA THR A 565 4.99 10.48 4.46
C THR A 565 6.35 10.02 3.94
N PHE A 566 6.92 8.99 4.57
CA PHE A 566 8.19 8.41 4.14
C PHE A 566 7.99 7.59 2.85
N CYS A 567 8.57 8.09 1.76
CA CYS A 567 8.47 7.52 0.42
C CYS A 567 9.68 7.98 -0.41
N GLY A 568 9.82 7.43 -1.62
CA GLY A 568 10.96 7.64 -2.51
C GLY A 568 11.90 6.44 -2.55
N THR A 569 12.72 6.40 -3.59
CA THR A 569 13.68 5.31 -3.81
C THR A 569 14.86 5.43 -2.84
N PRO A 570 15.27 4.36 -2.12
CA PRO A 570 16.25 4.42 -1.01
C PRO A 570 17.53 5.20 -1.28
N ASP A 571 18.14 5.02 -2.46
CA ASP A 571 19.39 5.70 -2.83
C ASP A 571 19.24 7.22 -3.03
N TYR A 572 18.00 7.69 -3.18
CA TYR A 572 17.63 9.08 -3.46
C TYR A 572 16.93 9.76 -2.27
N ILE A 573 16.74 9.04 -1.15
CA ILE A 573 16.10 9.60 0.04
C ILE A 573 17.01 10.67 0.65
N ALA A 574 16.48 11.87 0.76
CA ALA A 574 17.19 13.00 1.32
C ALA A 574 17.54 12.78 2.81
N PRO A 575 18.76 13.14 3.26
CA PRO A 575 19.03 13.30 4.68
C PRO A 575 18.19 14.46 5.23
N GLU A 576 17.66 14.28 6.44
CA GLU A 576 16.60 15.05 7.09
C GLU A 576 16.93 16.51 7.44
N ASN A 577 18.11 17.03 7.07
CA ASN A 577 18.49 18.42 7.34
C ASN A 577 18.45 19.29 6.06
N PRO A 578 17.27 19.84 5.68
CA PRO A 578 17.11 20.65 4.47
C PRO A 578 17.60 22.10 4.63
N HIS A 579 17.85 22.58 5.85
CA HIS A 579 18.02 24.01 6.16
C HIS A 579 19.26 24.67 5.54
N LYS A 580 20.18 23.88 4.97
CA LYS A 580 21.39 24.38 4.28
C LYS A 580 21.47 23.90 2.83
N ARG A 581 20.45 23.20 2.33
CA ARG A 581 20.47 22.60 1.00
C ARG A 581 20.19 23.67 -0.06
N LEU A 582 21.01 23.71 -1.12
CA LEU A 582 20.75 24.53 -2.30
C LEU A 582 19.32 24.28 -2.81
N GLY A 583 18.58 25.35 -3.12
CA GLY A 583 17.17 25.26 -3.50
C GLY A 583 16.19 25.39 -2.34
N CYS A 584 16.62 25.18 -1.09
CA CYS A 584 15.72 25.18 0.08
C CYS A 584 15.89 26.40 1.00
N VAL A 585 16.97 27.19 0.83
CA VAL A 585 17.29 28.30 1.72
C VAL A 585 16.64 29.59 1.21
N ALA A 586 15.55 30.02 1.86
CA ALA A 586 14.81 31.21 1.47
C ALA A 586 15.68 32.48 1.44
N SER A 587 16.61 32.64 2.38
CA SER A 587 17.55 33.78 2.41
C SER A 587 18.59 33.76 1.28
N GLN A 588 18.68 32.69 0.51
CA GLN A 588 19.57 32.55 -0.65
C GLN A 588 18.77 32.48 -1.97
N ASN A 589 17.58 33.09 -2.04
CA ASN A 589 16.66 33.03 -3.18
C ASN A 589 16.02 31.65 -3.44
N GLY A 590 16.00 30.74 -2.47
CA GLY A 590 15.25 29.47 -2.57
C GLY A 590 15.63 28.65 -3.81
N GLU A 591 14.65 28.25 -4.61
CA GLU A 591 14.85 27.45 -5.82
C GLU A 591 15.56 28.20 -6.95
N ASP A 592 15.40 29.53 -7.04
CA ASP A 592 16.07 30.35 -8.06
C ASP A 592 17.59 30.37 -7.87
N ALA A 593 18.08 30.08 -6.66
CA ALA A 593 19.50 29.88 -6.38
C ALA A 593 20.13 28.79 -7.25
N ILE A 594 19.34 27.76 -7.61
CA ILE A 594 19.79 26.66 -8.46
C ILE A 594 20.15 27.19 -9.85
N LYS A 595 19.29 28.06 -10.42
CA LYS A 595 19.51 28.65 -11.76
C LYS A 595 20.78 29.50 -11.85
N GLN A 596 21.18 30.10 -10.74
CA GLN A 596 22.34 31.00 -10.63
C GLN A 596 23.65 30.27 -10.27
N HIS A 597 23.58 28.98 -9.90
CA HIS A 597 24.74 28.23 -9.49
C HIS A 597 25.76 28.13 -10.64
N PRO A 598 27.09 28.28 -10.40
CA PRO A 598 28.11 28.28 -11.45
C PRO A 598 28.09 27.05 -12.38
N PHE A 599 27.60 25.92 -11.87
CA PHE A 599 27.35 24.72 -12.67
C PHE A 599 26.43 24.96 -13.86
N PHE A 600 25.43 25.85 -13.76
CA PHE A 600 24.47 26.14 -14.82
C PHE A 600 24.78 27.42 -15.61
N LYS A 601 25.96 28.01 -15.47
CA LYS A 601 26.33 29.29 -16.12
C LYS A 601 26.19 29.31 -17.66
N GLU A 602 26.25 28.13 -18.29
CA GLU A 602 26.15 27.94 -19.74
C GLU A 602 24.71 27.67 -20.22
N ILE A 603 23.75 27.59 -19.30
CA ILE A 603 22.34 27.31 -19.62
C ILE A 603 21.57 28.62 -19.72
N ASP A 604 21.02 28.88 -20.90
CA ASP A 604 19.96 29.88 -21.08
C ASP A 604 18.61 29.22 -20.74
N TRP A 605 18.06 29.55 -19.57
CA TRP A 605 16.82 28.94 -19.07
C TRP A 605 15.60 29.25 -19.94
N VAL A 606 15.58 30.37 -20.66
CA VAL A 606 14.46 30.75 -21.55
C VAL A 606 14.52 29.90 -22.82
N LEU A 607 15.69 29.75 -23.42
CA LEU A 607 15.88 28.86 -24.57
C LEU A 607 15.68 27.39 -24.20
N LEU A 608 16.04 27.00 -22.97
CA LEU A 608 15.78 25.67 -22.43
C LEU A 608 14.28 25.39 -22.41
N GLU A 609 13.48 26.23 -21.74
CA GLU A 609 12.01 26.05 -21.65
C GLU A 609 11.32 26.01 -23.03
N GLN A 610 11.87 26.71 -24.02
CA GLN A 610 11.38 26.68 -25.41
C GLN A 610 11.88 25.47 -26.23
N LYS A 611 12.61 24.52 -25.62
CA LYS A 611 13.31 23.40 -26.25
C LYS A 611 14.20 23.82 -27.44
N LYS A 612 14.81 25.01 -27.36
CA LYS A 612 15.71 25.56 -28.40
C LYS A 612 17.18 25.23 -28.18
N ILE A 613 17.54 24.71 -27.00
CA ILE A 613 18.89 24.19 -26.74
C ILE A 613 18.98 22.76 -27.26
N LYS A 614 19.92 22.52 -28.17
CA LYS A 614 20.13 21.20 -28.78
C LYS A 614 20.59 20.17 -27.74
N PRO A 615 19.94 18.99 -27.62
CA PRO A 615 20.38 17.95 -26.71
C PRO A 615 21.80 17.43 -27.01
N PRO A 616 22.59 17.10 -25.96
CA PRO A 616 23.95 16.58 -26.08
C PRO A 616 24.00 15.14 -26.61
N PHE A 617 22.88 14.42 -26.54
CA PHE A 617 22.74 13.04 -27.00
C PHE A 617 21.37 12.86 -27.64
N LYS A 618 21.35 12.26 -28.83
CA LYS A 618 20.13 11.88 -29.54
C LYS A 618 19.98 10.36 -29.53
N PRO A 619 18.89 9.80 -28.95
CA PRO A 619 18.64 8.37 -28.97
C PRO A 619 18.53 7.80 -30.39
N ARG A 620 18.89 6.52 -30.54
CA ARG A 620 18.75 5.82 -31.83
C ARG A 620 17.35 5.22 -31.94
N ILE A 621 16.52 5.82 -32.78
CA ILE A 621 15.13 5.42 -33.04
C ILE A 621 14.94 5.33 -34.55
N LYS A 622 14.43 4.18 -35.03
CA LYS A 622 14.16 3.92 -36.45
C LYS A 622 12.71 4.17 -36.81
N THR A 623 11.78 3.78 -35.95
CA THR A 623 10.34 3.92 -36.17
C THR A 623 9.64 4.49 -34.94
N LYS A 624 8.43 5.05 -35.13
CA LYS A 624 7.58 5.50 -34.02
C LYS A 624 7.23 4.39 -33.03
N ARG A 625 7.31 3.12 -33.44
CA ARG A 625 6.96 1.92 -32.65
C ARG A 625 8.19 1.25 -32.02
N ASP A 626 9.37 1.83 -32.18
CA ASP A 626 10.62 1.23 -31.70
C ASP A 626 10.61 1.05 -30.19
N VAL A 627 10.94 -0.16 -29.76
CA VAL A 627 11.08 -0.53 -28.33
C VAL A 627 12.53 -0.89 -27.95
N ASN A 628 13.51 -0.57 -28.80
CA ASN A 628 14.91 -0.97 -28.64
C ASN A 628 15.61 -0.36 -27.41
N ASN A 629 15.02 0.69 -26.83
CA ASN A 629 15.52 1.39 -25.65
C ASN A 629 14.75 1.00 -24.37
N PHE A 630 13.92 -0.04 -24.42
CA PHE A 630 13.24 -0.62 -23.26
C PHE A 630 13.87 -1.96 -22.88
N ASP A 631 13.65 -2.38 -21.63
CA ASP A 631 14.13 -3.68 -21.16
C ASP A 631 13.54 -4.82 -22.01
N GLN A 632 14.40 -5.75 -22.42
CA GLN A 632 14.00 -6.89 -23.24
C GLN A 632 13.10 -7.85 -22.47
N ASP A 633 13.21 -7.90 -21.14
CA ASP A 633 12.36 -8.76 -20.32
C ASP A 633 10.89 -8.32 -20.40
N PHE A 634 10.63 -7.01 -20.52
CA PHE A 634 9.28 -6.49 -20.73
C PHE A 634 8.85 -6.64 -22.19
N THR A 635 9.68 -6.24 -23.15
CA THR A 635 9.26 -6.24 -24.57
C THR A 635 9.10 -7.63 -25.19
N ARG A 636 9.59 -8.69 -24.52
CA ARG A 636 9.32 -10.09 -24.88
C ARG A 636 7.98 -10.61 -24.36
N GLU A 637 7.40 -9.97 -23.36
CA GLU A 637 6.10 -10.35 -22.82
C GLU A 637 4.98 -10.03 -23.81
N GLU A 638 3.99 -10.91 -23.85
CA GLU A 638 2.79 -10.68 -24.65
C GLU A 638 1.99 -9.48 -24.11
N PRO A 639 1.54 -8.56 -24.98
CA PRO A 639 0.81 -7.36 -24.60
C PRO A 639 -0.66 -7.66 -24.29
N VAL A 640 -0.90 -8.64 -23.41
CA VAL A 640 -2.23 -9.11 -23.04
C VAL A 640 -2.59 -8.69 -21.60
N LEU A 641 -3.86 -8.31 -21.43
CA LEU A 641 -4.43 -8.06 -20.12
C LEU A 641 -4.73 -9.40 -19.46
N THR A 642 -4.12 -9.66 -18.30
CA THR A 642 -4.44 -10.84 -17.49
C THR A 642 -5.91 -10.80 -17.10
N LEU A 643 -6.64 -11.90 -17.23
CA LEU A 643 -8.04 -11.97 -16.78
C LEU A 643 -8.13 -11.76 -15.26
N VAL A 644 -9.15 -11.05 -14.81
CA VAL A 644 -9.51 -10.91 -13.39
C VAL A 644 -10.73 -11.78 -13.15
N ASP A 645 -10.71 -12.54 -12.05
CA ASP A 645 -11.83 -13.40 -11.68
C ASP A 645 -13.11 -12.56 -11.51
N GLU A 646 -14.21 -12.98 -12.14
CA GLU A 646 -15.52 -12.35 -12.03
C GLU A 646 -15.99 -12.20 -10.58
N ALA A 647 -15.62 -13.13 -9.69
CA ALA A 647 -15.90 -13.02 -8.26
C ALA A 647 -15.20 -11.81 -7.63
N ILE A 648 -13.94 -11.55 -8.02
CA ILE A 648 -13.19 -10.38 -7.58
C ILE A 648 -13.82 -9.12 -8.16
N VAL A 649 -14.14 -9.11 -9.46
CA VAL A 649 -14.74 -7.95 -10.14
C VAL A 649 -16.04 -7.50 -9.46
N LYS A 650 -16.87 -8.44 -9.03
CA LYS A 650 -18.12 -8.16 -8.30
C LYS A 650 -17.91 -7.55 -6.92
N GLN A 651 -16.75 -7.76 -6.29
CA GLN A 651 -16.41 -7.22 -4.98
C GLN A 651 -15.77 -5.81 -5.05
N ILE A 652 -15.38 -5.35 -6.24
CA ILE A 652 -14.75 -4.03 -6.43
C ILE A 652 -15.81 -2.94 -6.23
N ASN A 653 -15.66 -2.12 -5.19
CA ASN A 653 -16.45 -0.91 -4.99
C ASN A 653 -16.13 0.11 -6.11
N GLN A 654 -17.04 0.27 -7.06
CA GLN A 654 -16.84 1.13 -8.23
C GLN A 654 -16.88 2.62 -7.88
N GLU A 655 -17.54 3.01 -6.78
CA GLU A 655 -17.67 4.42 -6.39
C GLU A 655 -16.32 5.04 -5.97
N GLU A 656 -15.37 4.23 -5.49
CA GLU A 656 -14.00 4.69 -5.15
C GLU A 656 -13.27 5.29 -6.36
N PHE A 657 -13.63 4.87 -7.58
CA PHE A 657 -13.01 5.33 -8.83
C PHE A 657 -13.89 6.30 -9.61
N LYS A 658 -14.91 6.86 -8.96
CA LYS A 658 -15.78 7.87 -9.57
C LYS A 658 -14.98 9.10 -9.95
N GLY A 659 -15.26 9.64 -11.14
CA GLY A 659 -14.54 10.78 -11.68
C GLY A 659 -13.12 10.43 -12.16
N PHE A 660 -12.73 9.16 -12.30
CA PHE A 660 -11.46 8.78 -12.91
C PHE A 660 -11.39 9.10 -14.41
N SER A 661 -12.49 8.93 -15.16
CA SER A 661 -12.48 9.20 -16.59
C SER A 661 -12.20 10.68 -16.89
N TYR A 662 -11.36 10.95 -17.88
CA TYR A 662 -10.95 12.28 -18.33
C TYR A 662 -10.58 12.20 -19.80
N PHE A 663 -11.00 13.16 -20.61
CA PHE A 663 -10.59 13.29 -22.01
C PHE A 663 -10.11 14.72 -22.18
N GLY A 664 -8.83 14.91 -22.55
CA GLY A 664 -8.32 16.24 -22.83
C GLY A 664 -9.06 16.88 -24.00
N GLU A 665 -9.29 18.19 -23.94
CA GLU A 665 -10.08 18.93 -24.93
C GLU A 665 -9.45 18.88 -26.35
N ASP A 666 -8.15 18.65 -26.45
CA ASP A 666 -7.40 18.57 -27.73
C ASP A 666 -7.41 17.18 -28.39
N LEU A 667 -8.19 16.21 -27.89
CA LEU A 667 -8.28 14.88 -28.51
C LEU A 667 -9.03 14.86 -29.85
N MET A 668 -9.38 16.03 -30.38
CA MET A 668 -10.05 16.21 -31.67
C MET A 668 -9.45 17.43 -32.40
N PRO A 669 -8.49 17.27 -33.31
CA PRO A 669 -8.55 18.01 -34.57
C PRO A 669 -9.71 17.49 -35.44
#